data_AF-A0A517P4G6-F1
#
_entry.id   AF-A0A517P4G6-F1
#
_cell.length_a   1.000
_cell.length_b   1.000
_cell.length_c   1.000
_cell.angle_alpha   90.00
_cell.angle_beta   90.00
_cell.angle_gamma   90.00
#
_symmetry.space_group_name_H-M   'P 1'
#
loop_
_entity.id
_entity.type
_entity.pdbx_description
1 polymer ?
#
loop_
_entity_poly.entity_id
_entity_poly.type
_entity_poly.pdbx_seq_one_letter_code
_entity_poly.pdbx_strand_id
1 'polypeptide(L)'
;MRRVAVSLAALLGLLTPNAADAGVGDPQVRTDHPWYPGELSCSTFERLEATQADLYRRVVGDVPSADEQKALAAWLWRNTHYWHGEEGVEDLWGEGFRQGGDSATRDYWTGLFAHGFGLCGTTHAQWSAELHALLGHNRGRTVGTAGHNSFEVFLKGGPYGDGRWALLDHDLSTVIFDREQDRLMSIADVQRDDRRLAKRSAAEAQRGWLVCGLHPDDGAVYADYRSAEYFPGYSGAPPMTHLRRGESLRRYLQPGLDDGKTFVFWGRNYQTAGIPGPERSRTWVNQPETMYGSEDGAEYRPGQARFANAVYVYEPDFRSGDYQEGVIAEDARQITFEFQTPYIIAATPPNDAAWGIYDAGCRNGLAVQGEAECETAISTDRGANWTACGRLTGRLDLTDQAKGFRQYWLRFSLPDAPADSNAPPGAVAATLADAGLKIITVCQANGSTIPRLRDGRTEIEFLASGRAVTSIGPTRPQADAHRIARDFGTPTVTLAAEAPRGRPAVAIHAAAHVASSNPPSPDVTYEIEYSADAGASWRPVVEDWRITRRGDEPGDFWSQSFCWGDVPLEEPTSGPLQVRFRNTGGKKYLRAEMHLVYEPPSRDATEVTFAWEDDGGEQTASHRFTGATGESQTWTLAAGRNVRTRWVEYRPVPSP
;
A
#
# COMPACT_ATOMS: atom_id res chain seq x y z
N MET A 1 -39.75 -60.28 -11.00
CA MET A 1 -38.79 -59.22 -10.62
C MET A 1 -38.25 -58.58 -11.90
N ARG A 2 -38.72 -57.36 -12.21
CA ARG A 2 -38.35 -56.60 -13.42
C ARG A 2 -37.00 -55.90 -13.18
N ARG A 3 -36.04 -56.09 -14.08
CA ARG A 3 -34.77 -55.34 -14.10
C ARG A 3 -35.00 -54.01 -14.81
N VAL A 4 -34.78 -52.91 -14.10
CA VAL A 4 -34.75 -51.54 -14.64
C VAL A 4 -33.30 -51.28 -15.06
N ALA A 5 -33.08 -51.02 -16.35
CA ALA A 5 -31.82 -50.51 -16.86
C ALA A 5 -31.87 -48.98 -16.79
N VAL A 6 -30.99 -48.39 -15.99
CA VAL A 6 -30.77 -46.93 -15.96
C VAL A 6 -29.62 -46.64 -16.91
N SER A 7 -29.94 -45.91 -17.99
CA SER A 7 -28.96 -45.39 -18.94
C SER A 7 -28.22 -44.21 -18.29
N LEU A 8 -26.94 -44.42 -18.00
CA LEU A 8 -26.01 -43.37 -17.58
C LEU A 8 -25.49 -42.67 -18.85
N ALA A 9 -26.11 -41.54 -19.22
CA ALA A 9 -25.60 -40.67 -20.25
C ALA A 9 -24.42 -39.88 -19.67
N ALA A 10 -23.20 -40.29 -20.01
CA ALA A 10 -21.98 -39.57 -19.69
C ALA A 10 -21.96 -38.25 -20.48
N LEU A 11 -22.22 -37.15 -19.78
CA LEU A 11 -21.99 -35.80 -20.27
C LEU A 11 -20.47 -35.55 -20.22
N LEU A 12 -19.74 -35.99 -21.25
CA LEU A 12 -18.37 -35.53 -21.49
C LEU A 12 -18.45 -34.07 -21.97
N GLY A 13 -18.54 -33.15 -21.01
CA GLY A 13 -18.21 -31.75 -21.25
C GLY A 13 -16.72 -31.68 -21.52
N LEU A 14 -16.35 -31.50 -22.79
CA LEU A 14 -15.00 -31.11 -23.20
C LEU A 14 -14.67 -29.79 -22.50
N LEU A 15 -13.89 -29.87 -21.40
CA LEU A 15 -13.20 -28.73 -20.83
C LEU A 15 -12.13 -28.29 -21.83
N THR A 16 -12.53 -27.54 -22.86
CA THR A 16 -11.57 -26.72 -23.60
C THR A 16 -10.95 -25.77 -22.58
N PRO A 17 -9.61 -25.68 -22.47
CA PRO A 17 -8.99 -24.68 -21.62
C PRO A 17 -9.54 -23.31 -22.06
N ASN A 18 -10.29 -22.66 -21.18
CA ASN A 18 -10.90 -21.36 -21.48
C ASN A 18 -9.78 -20.39 -21.85
N ALA A 19 -9.97 -19.64 -22.93
CA ALA A 19 -9.02 -18.64 -23.43
C ALA A 19 -8.79 -17.46 -22.47
N ALA A 20 -9.42 -17.45 -21.29
CA ALA A 20 -9.38 -16.40 -20.26
C ALA A 20 -8.08 -16.42 -19.39
N ASP A 21 -6.94 -16.79 -19.98
CA ASP A 21 -5.62 -16.93 -19.33
C ASP A 21 -4.66 -15.82 -19.81
N ALA A 22 -4.99 -14.54 -19.57
CA ALA A 22 -4.45 -13.43 -20.36
C ALA A 22 -4.00 -12.17 -19.56
N GLY A 23 -3.64 -12.29 -18.29
CA GLY A 23 -3.20 -11.14 -17.48
C GLY A 23 -1.70 -11.07 -17.24
N VAL A 24 -1.30 -10.02 -16.53
CA VAL A 24 0.06 -9.84 -15.99
C VAL A 24 -0.02 -9.63 -14.49
N GLY A 25 0.61 -10.54 -13.75
CA GLY A 25 0.79 -10.43 -12.31
C GLY A 25 1.97 -9.51 -11.98
N ASP A 26 1.65 -8.42 -11.30
CA ASP A 26 2.57 -7.50 -10.64
C ASP A 26 3.72 -7.00 -11.53
N PRO A 27 3.39 -6.28 -12.64
CA PRO A 27 4.37 -5.60 -13.46
C PRO A 27 4.97 -4.40 -12.71
N GLN A 28 6.30 -4.34 -12.66
CA GLN A 28 7.04 -3.32 -11.94
C GLN A 28 8.26 -2.87 -12.74
N VAL A 29 8.65 -1.61 -12.59
CA VAL A 29 9.86 -1.03 -13.18
C VAL A 29 10.75 -0.39 -12.13
N ARG A 30 12.06 -0.48 -12.34
CA ARG A 30 13.05 0.46 -11.79
C ARG A 30 13.87 1.09 -12.90
N THR A 31 14.41 2.26 -12.64
CA THR A 31 15.36 2.99 -13.48
C THR A 31 16.68 3.16 -12.74
N ASP A 32 17.71 3.61 -13.44
CA ASP A 32 18.96 4.06 -12.85
C ASP A 32 18.93 5.52 -12.34
N HIS A 33 17.74 6.12 -12.16
CA HIS A 33 17.63 7.43 -11.55
C HIS A 33 18.15 7.37 -10.10
N PRO A 34 19.04 8.29 -9.69
CA PRO A 34 19.76 8.16 -8.42
C PRO A 34 18.83 8.14 -7.21
N TRP A 35 17.80 8.99 -7.20
CA TRP A 35 16.90 9.14 -6.06
C TRP A 35 15.59 8.38 -6.19
N TYR A 36 14.94 8.43 -7.34
CA TYR A 36 13.62 7.84 -7.58
C TYR A 36 13.67 6.72 -8.63
N PRO A 37 14.32 5.58 -8.32
CA PRO A 37 14.44 4.48 -9.26
C PRO A 37 13.08 3.86 -9.61
N GLY A 38 12.11 3.81 -8.70
CA GLY A 38 10.74 3.30 -8.95
C GLY A 38 10.38 2.10 -8.08
N GLU A 39 9.16 1.58 -8.24
CA GLU A 39 8.57 0.60 -7.32
C GLU A 39 9.36 -0.70 -7.23
N LEU A 40 9.98 -1.16 -8.32
CA LEU A 40 10.75 -2.40 -8.32
C LEU A 40 11.97 -2.31 -7.37
N SER A 41 12.38 -1.11 -6.98
CA SER A 41 13.45 -0.89 -6.01
C SER A 41 13.01 -1.00 -4.55
N CYS A 42 11.70 -0.93 -4.26
CA CYS A 42 11.21 -0.76 -2.89
C CYS A 42 9.88 -1.47 -2.60
N SER A 43 9.44 -2.38 -3.48
CA SER A 43 8.17 -3.13 -3.34
C SER A 43 8.26 -4.36 -2.45
N THR A 44 9.43 -4.68 -1.90
CA THR A 44 9.62 -5.65 -0.80
C THR A 44 10.63 -5.09 0.19
N PHE A 45 10.68 -5.60 1.42
CA PHE A 45 11.67 -5.15 2.40
C PHE A 45 13.10 -5.41 1.90
N GLU A 46 13.39 -6.56 1.30
CA GLU A 46 14.74 -6.88 0.80
C GLU A 46 15.20 -5.89 -0.28
N ARG A 47 14.31 -5.53 -1.20
CA ARG A 47 14.60 -4.55 -2.26
C ARG A 47 14.79 -3.15 -1.67
N LEU A 48 13.90 -2.76 -0.75
CA LEU A 48 13.98 -1.49 -0.06
C LEU A 48 15.30 -1.36 0.71
N GLU A 49 15.68 -2.35 1.50
CA GLU A 49 16.92 -2.36 2.28
C GLU A 49 18.16 -2.27 1.39
N ALA A 50 18.18 -2.99 0.26
CA ALA A 50 19.25 -2.88 -0.73
C ALA A 50 19.34 -1.46 -1.30
N THR A 51 18.20 -0.87 -1.68
CA THR A 51 18.12 0.51 -2.21
C THR A 51 18.55 1.54 -1.17
N GLN A 52 18.16 1.36 0.10
CA GLN A 52 18.60 2.20 1.21
C GLN A 52 20.11 2.13 1.41
N ALA A 53 20.69 0.93 1.34
CA ALA A 53 22.12 0.73 1.49
C ALA A 53 22.92 1.37 0.35
N ASP A 54 22.46 1.21 -0.90
CA ASP A 54 23.09 1.83 -2.07
C ASP A 54 23.01 3.37 -2.01
N LEU A 55 21.85 3.90 -1.59
CA LEU A 55 21.66 5.33 -1.37
C LEU A 55 22.62 5.85 -0.28
N TYR A 56 22.66 5.18 0.87
CA TYR A 56 23.53 5.57 1.98
C TYR A 56 25.01 5.56 1.56
N ARG A 57 25.46 4.53 0.84
CA ARG A 57 26.82 4.46 0.30
C ARG A 57 27.14 5.62 -0.61
N ARG A 58 26.21 5.99 -1.50
CA ARG A 58 26.42 7.10 -2.42
C ARG A 58 26.52 8.45 -1.71
N VAL A 59 25.71 8.66 -0.68
CA VAL A 59 25.60 9.95 0.03
C VAL A 59 26.69 10.12 1.09
N VAL A 60 26.92 9.07 1.88
CA VAL A 60 27.82 9.10 3.06
C VAL A 60 29.22 8.57 2.70
N GLY A 61 29.34 7.72 1.68
CA GLY A 61 30.60 7.11 1.26
C GLY A 61 30.88 5.72 1.85
N ASP A 62 30.00 5.21 2.73
CA ASP A 62 30.17 3.96 3.46
C ASP A 62 29.07 2.93 3.18
N VAL A 63 29.41 1.64 3.25
CA VAL A 63 28.41 0.56 3.16
C VAL A 63 27.83 0.31 4.56
N PRO A 64 26.50 0.40 4.76
CA PRO A 64 25.93 0.20 6.08
C PRO A 64 26.06 -1.26 6.51
N SER A 65 26.73 -1.49 7.65
CA SER A 65 27.02 -2.84 8.15
C SER A 65 26.57 -3.03 9.60
N ALA A 66 26.75 -2.01 10.45
CA ALA A 66 26.23 -1.97 11.82
C ALA A 66 24.74 -1.58 11.89
N ASP A 67 24.06 -1.94 12.98
CA ASP A 67 22.65 -1.55 13.26
C ASP A 67 22.44 -0.03 13.08
N GLU A 68 23.34 0.81 13.62
CA GLU A 68 23.26 2.28 13.48
C GLU A 68 23.27 2.74 12.02
N GLN A 69 24.19 2.21 11.21
CA GLN A 69 24.32 2.63 9.81
C GLN A 69 23.12 2.15 8.98
N LYS A 70 22.61 0.95 9.25
CA LYS A 70 21.38 0.44 8.63
C LYS A 70 20.18 1.30 8.98
N ALA A 71 20.03 1.67 10.26
CA ALA A 71 18.97 2.56 10.72
C ALA A 71 19.08 3.97 10.10
N LEU A 72 20.29 4.52 9.98
CA LEU A 72 20.52 5.80 9.30
C LEU A 72 20.27 5.73 7.79
N ALA A 73 20.57 4.60 7.14
CA ALA A 73 20.23 4.37 5.74
C ALA A 73 18.71 4.37 5.52
N ALA A 74 17.97 3.65 6.36
CA ALA A 74 16.51 3.69 6.39
C ALA A 74 15.97 5.11 6.65
N TRP A 75 16.55 5.82 7.62
CA TRP A 75 16.13 7.18 7.98
C TRP A 75 16.38 8.19 6.85
N LEU A 76 17.55 8.15 6.21
CA LEU A 76 17.88 8.97 5.05
C LEU A 76 16.87 8.74 3.92
N TRP A 77 16.59 7.47 3.61
CA TRP A 77 15.61 7.12 2.58
C TRP A 77 14.21 7.62 2.95
N ARG A 78 13.76 7.40 4.18
CA ARG A 78 12.45 7.83 4.65
C ARG A 78 12.27 9.35 4.54
N ASN A 79 13.26 10.14 4.97
CA ASN A 79 13.25 11.61 4.84
C ASN A 79 13.13 12.09 3.38
N THR A 80 13.73 11.36 2.44
CA THR A 80 13.82 11.77 1.02
C THR A 80 12.71 11.23 0.13
N HIS A 81 11.88 10.32 0.66
CA HIS A 81 10.80 9.63 -0.07
C HIS A 81 9.42 9.75 0.59
N TYR A 82 9.36 10.22 1.83
CA TYR A 82 8.14 10.35 2.62
C TYR A 82 8.14 11.70 3.35
N TRP A 83 6.99 12.39 3.40
CA TRP A 83 6.92 13.75 3.94
C TRP A 83 5.79 13.93 4.96
N HIS A 84 5.95 14.88 5.89
CA HIS A 84 4.92 15.18 6.90
C HIS A 84 3.68 15.80 6.25
N GLY A 85 2.51 15.16 6.39
CA GLY A 85 1.26 15.63 5.79
C GLY A 85 0.01 15.09 6.45
N GLU A 86 -1.15 15.68 6.15
CA GLU A 86 -2.44 15.26 6.71
C GLU A 86 -3.16 14.33 5.71
N GLU A 87 -3.01 13.01 5.90
CA GLU A 87 -3.66 11.97 5.09
C GLU A 87 -5.18 11.89 5.30
N GLY A 88 -5.89 11.43 4.28
CA GLY A 88 -7.31 11.12 4.39
C GLY A 88 -7.49 9.81 5.15
N VAL A 89 -8.43 9.76 6.08
CA VAL A 89 -8.68 8.57 6.90
C VAL A 89 -9.45 7.52 6.10
N GLU A 90 -9.16 6.24 6.33
CA GLU A 90 -9.95 5.13 5.80
C GLU A 90 -11.13 4.81 6.74
N ASP A 91 -12.27 4.34 6.21
CA ASP A 91 -13.37 3.81 7.04
C ASP A 91 -13.07 2.38 7.52
N LEU A 92 -12.02 2.25 8.35
CA LEU A 92 -11.53 0.95 8.83
C LEU A 92 -12.55 0.20 9.69
N TRP A 93 -13.55 0.88 10.23
CA TRP A 93 -14.51 0.33 11.18
C TRP A 93 -15.91 0.12 10.58
N GLY A 94 -16.22 0.71 9.42
CA GLY A 94 -17.56 0.72 8.83
C GLY A 94 -18.51 1.70 9.49
N GLU A 95 -17.97 2.76 10.10
CA GLU A 95 -18.72 3.80 10.83
C GLU A 95 -18.64 5.17 10.12
N GLY A 96 -18.05 5.21 8.92
CA GLY A 96 -17.78 6.40 8.13
C GLY A 96 -16.49 7.12 8.53
N PHE A 97 -16.02 8.06 7.70
CA PHE A 97 -14.73 8.76 7.85
C PHE A 97 -14.59 9.66 9.09
N ARG A 98 -15.64 9.83 9.90
CA ARG A 98 -15.65 10.76 11.05
C ARG A 98 -15.94 10.08 12.38
N GLN A 99 -16.12 8.77 12.38
CA GLN A 99 -16.50 7.98 13.56
C GLN A 99 -15.66 6.68 13.59
N GLY A 100 -15.77 5.92 14.68
CA GLY A 100 -15.02 4.69 14.88
C GLY A 100 -13.79 4.81 15.77
N GLY A 101 -12.98 3.72 15.77
CA GLY A 101 -11.73 3.62 16.50
C GLY A 101 -10.56 4.29 15.79
N ASP A 102 -9.34 3.76 15.99
CA ASP A 102 -8.16 4.26 15.28
C ASP A 102 -8.31 4.10 13.76
N SER A 103 -8.35 5.22 13.04
CA SER A 103 -8.51 5.30 11.59
C SER A 103 -7.22 5.75 10.88
N ALA A 104 -6.11 5.89 11.60
CA ALA A 104 -4.81 6.18 11.00
C ALA A 104 -4.36 5.00 10.13
N THR A 105 -3.67 5.28 9.02
CA THR A 105 -3.13 4.24 8.16
C THR A 105 -1.90 3.62 8.84
N ARG A 106 -2.08 2.48 9.50
CA ARG A 106 -0.99 1.78 10.24
C ARG A 106 -0.23 0.73 9.41
N ASP A 107 -0.73 0.42 8.21
CA ASP A 107 -0.06 -0.46 7.24
C ASP A 107 1.07 0.27 6.52
N TYR A 108 2.27 -0.29 6.59
CA TYR A 108 3.48 0.24 5.99
C TYR A 108 3.36 0.41 4.47
N TRP A 109 2.87 -0.62 3.76
CA TRP A 109 2.84 -0.57 2.29
C TRP A 109 1.80 0.42 1.78
N THR A 110 0.62 0.48 2.40
CA THR A 110 -0.39 1.49 2.07
C THR A 110 0.13 2.90 2.35
N GLY A 111 0.72 3.12 3.53
CA GLY A 111 1.35 4.39 3.88
C GLY A 111 2.38 4.81 2.84
N LEU A 112 3.28 3.90 2.44
CA LEU A 112 4.35 4.19 1.52
C LEU A 112 3.90 4.38 0.06
N PHE A 113 3.06 3.50 -0.48
CA PHE A 113 2.72 3.46 -1.90
C PHE A 113 1.49 4.30 -2.26
N ALA A 114 0.49 4.36 -1.37
CA ALA A 114 -0.73 5.12 -1.63
C ALA A 114 -0.62 6.58 -1.21
N HIS A 115 -0.05 6.84 -0.03
CA HIS A 115 0.05 8.20 0.49
C HIS A 115 1.41 8.82 0.17
N GLY A 116 2.50 8.24 0.71
CA GLY A 116 3.81 8.88 0.70
C GLY A 116 3.94 10.06 1.67
N PHE A 117 2.92 10.25 2.51
CA PHE A 117 2.87 11.27 3.54
C PHE A 117 1.93 10.87 4.65
N GLY A 118 2.15 11.43 5.84
CA GLY A 118 1.35 11.15 7.02
C GLY A 118 1.77 12.06 8.17
N LEU A 119 0.92 12.16 9.20
CA LEU A 119 1.27 12.90 10.40
C LEU A 119 2.29 12.10 11.21
N CYS A 120 3.07 12.78 12.04
CA CYS A 120 4.12 12.19 12.87
C CYS A 120 3.75 10.84 13.52
N GLY A 121 2.60 10.77 14.19
CA GLY A 121 2.10 9.54 14.82
C GLY A 121 1.83 8.40 13.82
N THR A 122 1.26 8.70 12.66
CA THR A 122 1.01 7.72 11.60
C THR A 122 2.33 7.24 11.00
N THR A 123 3.17 8.15 10.53
CA THR A 123 4.36 7.77 9.76
C THR A 123 5.37 6.99 10.60
N HIS A 124 5.56 7.38 11.86
CA HIS A 124 6.42 6.64 12.79
C HIS A 124 5.84 5.28 13.17
N ALA A 125 4.52 5.20 13.27
CA ALA A 125 3.86 3.93 13.51
C ALA A 125 4.09 2.95 12.36
N GLN A 126 3.80 3.36 11.12
CA GLN A 126 4.09 2.58 9.92
C GLN A 126 5.55 2.13 9.89
N TRP A 127 6.48 3.06 10.15
CA TRP A 127 7.90 2.81 10.05
C TRP A 127 8.43 1.78 11.05
N SER A 128 7.73 1.55 12.16
CA SER A 128 8.05 0.45 13.08
C SER A 128 8.05 -0.94 12.41
N ALA A 129 7.25 -1.15 11.36
CA ALA A 129 7.24 -2.39 10.61
C ALA A 129 8.51 -2.57 9.75
N GLU A 130 9.01 -1.50 9.14
CA GLU A 130 10.27 -1.50 8.38
C GLU A 130 11.46 -1.80 9.29
N LEU A 131 11.55 -1.13 10.45
CA LEU A 131 12.63 -1.40 11.40
C LEU A 131 12.54 -2.79 12.02
N HIS A 132 11.34 -3.38 12.08
CA HIS A 132 11.20 -4.79 12.43
C HIS A 132 11.84 -5.68 11.36
N ALA A 133 11.51 -5.48 10.08
CA ALA A 133 12.11 -6.26 9.00
C ALA A 133 13.64 -6.12 8.96
N LEU A 134 14.13 -4.88 9.08
CA LEU A 134 15.55 -4.56 8.95
C LEU A 134 16.41 -5.01 10.14
N LEU A 135 15.93 -4.85 11.39
CA LEU A 135 16.75 -5.06 12.61
C LEU A 135 16.24 -6.20 13.50
N GLY A 136 15.08 -6.75 13.16
CA GLY A 136 14.41 -7.84 13.87
C GLY A 136 13.34 -7.39 14.87
N HIS A 137 12.82 -8.38 15.58
CA HIS A 137 11.64 -8.25 16.43
C HIS A 137 11.74 -7.18 17.53
N ASN A 138 10.71 -6.33 17.60
CA ASN A 138 10.54 -5.29 18.62
C ASN A 138 11.78 -4.36 18.73
N ARG A 139 12.21 -3.80 17.59
CA ARG A 139 13.36 -2.90 17.50
C ARG A 139 12.99 -1.46 17.17
N GLY A 140 11.73 -1.15 16.88
CA GLY A 140 11.25 0.22 16.67
C GLY A 140 10.06 0.51 17.58
N ARG A 141 9.95 1.75 18.05
CA ARG A 141 8.77 2.23 18.79
C ARG A 141 8.46 3.68 18.45
N THR A 142 7.18 4.01 18.40
CA THR A 142 6.73 5.41 18.40
C THR A 142 6.74 5.90 19.85
N VAL A 143 7.09 7.17 20.04
CA VAL A 143 7.16 7.78 21.38
C VAL A 143 6.45 9.13 21.37
N GLY A 144 5.55 9.33 22.32
CA GLY A 144 4.86 10.61 22.49
C GLY A 144 5.76 11.64 23.13
N THR A 145 5.83 12.82 22.53
CA THR A 145 6.59 13.99 23.01
C THR A 145 5.68 15.23 23.03
N ALA A 146 6.21 16.41 23.31
CA ALA A 146 5.37 17.61 23.42
C ALA A 146 4.83 18.07 22.06
N GLY A 147 3.55 17.75 21.79
CA GLY A 147 2.86 18.17 20.56
C GLY A 147 3.28 17.40 19.31
N HIS A 148 3.98 16.27 19.48
CA HIS A 148 4.57 15.49 18.41
C HIS A 148 4.72 14.03 18.83
N ASN A 149 4.75 13.10 17.88
CA ASN A 149 5.15 11.72 18.09
C ASN A 149 6.49 11.52 17.39
N SER A 150 7.53 11.16 18.14
CA SER A 150 8.85 10.85 17.61
C SER A 150 9.06 9.32 17.53
N PHE A 151 10.24 8.89 17.12
CA PHE A 151 10.56 7.48 16.90
C PHE A 151 11.90 7.10 17.52
N GLU A 152 11.95 5.94 18.15
CA GLU A 152 13.19 5.35 18.64
C GLU A 152 13.41 3.96 18.06
N VAL A 153 14.68 3.66 17.80
CA VAL A 153 15.17 2.37 17.34
C VAL A 153 16.11 1.74 18.39
N PHE A 154 15.98 0.44 18.63
CA PHE A 154 16.81 -0.31 19.57
C PHE A 154 18.02 -0.88 18.84
N LEU A 155 19.17 -0.25 18.96
CA LEU A 155 20.41 -0.62 18.26
C LEU A 155 21.26 -1.56 19.12
N LYS A 156 22.01 -2.48 18.52
CA LYS A 156 22.96 -3.38 19.18
C LYS A 156 24.36 -3.29 18.58
N GLY A 157 25.34 -3.79 19.33
CA GLY A 157 26.75 -3.86 18.92
C GLY A 157 27.50 -2.55 19.14
N GLY A 158 28.84 -2.62 19.13
CA GLY A 158 29.70 -1.46 19.33
C GLY A 158 29.34 -0.66 20.61
N PRO A 159 29.20 0.68 20.52
CA PRO A 159 28.78 1.54 21.64
C PRO A 159 27.41 1.21 22.26
N TYR A 160 26.56 0.44 21.56
CA TYR A 160 25.24 0.05 22.03
C TYR A 160 25.24 -1.26 22.84
N GLY A 161 26.32 -2.05 22.82
CA GLY A 161 26.41 -3.32 23.55
C GLY A 161 25.26 -4.28 23.24
N ASP A 162 24.63 -4.82 24.29
CA ASP A 162 23.45 -5.72 24.18
C ASP A 162 22.16 -4.98 23.79
N GLY A 163 22.20 -3.65 23.81
CA GLY A 163 21.34 -2.77 23.05
C GLY A 163 20.85 -1.55 23.81
N ARG A 164 20.58 -0.47 23.07
CA ARG A 164 20.05 0.80 23.60
C ARG A 164 19.08 1.44 22.61
N TRP A 165 18.14 2.21 23.14
CA TRP A 165 17.28 3.07 22.33
C TRP A 165 18.07 4.26 21.77
N ALA A 166 17.73 4.66 20.55
CA ALA A 166 18.30 5.79 19.84
C ALA A 166 17.17 6.55 19.12
N LEU A 167 17.17 7.89 19.25
CA LEU A 167 16.28 8.80 18.56
C LEU A 167 16.57 8.76 17.05
N LEU A 168 15.51 8.54 16.28
CA LEU A 168 15.57 8.46 14.83
C LEU A 168 14.33 9.13 14.26
N ASP A 169 14.24 10.46 14.32
CA ASP A 169 13.04 11.20 13.96
C ASP A 169 13.09 11.63 12.50
N HIS A 170 12.35 10.97 11.62
CA HIS A 170 12.32 11.37 10.21
C HIS A 170 11.32 12.50 9.93
N ASP A 171 10.41 12.80 10.86
CA ASP A 171 9.34 13.77 10.63
C ASP A 171 9.86 15.19 10.85
N LEU A 172 10.72 15.35 11.85
CA LEU A 172 11.48 16.57 12.12
C LEU A 172 12.89 16.54 11.50
N SER A 173 13.22 15.45 10.79
CA SER A 173 14.55 15.19 10.24
C SER A 173 15.65 15.41 11.29
N THR A 174 15.56 14.71 12.42
CA THR A 174 16.52 14.81 13.53
C THR A 174 17.08 13.46 13.97
N VAL A 175 18.40 13.42 14.10
CA VAL A 175 19.16 12.46 14.90
C VAL A 175 20.14 13.24 15.77
N ILE A 176 20.51 12.67 16.93
CA ILE A 176 21.43 13.33 17.86
C ILE A 176 22.45 12.31 18.34
N PHE A 177 23.72 12.55 18.05
CA PHE A 177 24.87 11.87 18.60
C PHE A 177 25.27 12.47 19.95
N ASP A 178 25.91 11.65 20.78
CA ASP A 178 26.53 12.13 22.01
C ASP A 178 27.77 13.01 21.74
N ARG A 179 28.39 13.53 22.81
CA ARG A 179 29.47 14.54 22.68
C ARG A 179 30.71 13.97 22.01
N GLU A 180 30.99 12.71 22.31
CA GLU A 180 32.07 11.91 21.76
C GLU A 180 31.78 11.50 20.31
N GLN A 181 30.53 11.70 19.86
CA GLN A 181 30.00 11.25 18.58
C GLN A 181 30.24 9.77 18.39
N ASP A 182 30.09 8.94 19.42
CA ASP A 182 30.28 7.50 19.31
C ASP A 182 28.96 6.77 19.05
N ARG A 183 27.84 7.32 19.55
CA ARG A 183 26.50 6.72 19.42
C ARG A 183 25.40 7.78 19.31
N LEU A 184 24.27 7.35 18.77
CA LEU A 184 22.99 8.05 18.84
C LEU A 184 22.42 8.00 20.26
N MET A 185 21.78 9.11 20.66
CA MET A 185 21.15 9.29 21.96
C MET A 185 19.67 8.92 21.89
N SER A 186 19.12 8.33 22.97
CA SER A 186 17.67 8.17 23.14
C SER A 186 17.00 9.50 23.46
N ILE A 187 15.66 9.56 23.42
CA ILE A 187 14.91 10.74 23.90
C ILE A 187 15.19 10.97 25.38
N ALA A 188 15.24 9.91 26.19
CA ALA A 188 15.57 10.02 27.62
C ALA A 188 16.99 10.60 27.85
N ASP A 189 17.95 10.29 26.99
CA ASP A 189 19.28 10.88 27.02
C ASP A 189 19.25 12.36 26.60
N VAL A 190 18.52 12.70 25.52
CA VAL A 190 18.39 14.09 25.02
C VAL A 190 17.68 14.99 26.03
N GLN A 191 16.61 14.51 26.67
CA GLN A 191 15.81 15.28 27.63
C GLN A 191 16.64 15.81 28.81
N ARG A 192 17.72 15.12 29.19
CA ARG A 192 18.60 15.53 30.31
C ARG A 192 19.40 16.81 30.01
N ASP A 193 19.57 17.17 28.74
CA ASP A 193 20.34 18.35 28.29
C ASP A 193 19.76 18.91 26.97
N ASP A 194 18.42 18.91 26.87
CA ASP A 194 17.64 19.23 25.66
C ASP A 194 17.99 20.62 25.10
N ARG A 195 18.08 21.62 25.99
CA ARG A 195 18.39 23.02 25.65
C ARG A 195 19.73 23.21 24.96
N ARG A 196 20.64 22.23 25.05
CA ARG A 196 21.94 22.25 24.39
C ARG A 196 21.99 21.31 23.19
N LEU A 197 21.44 20.10 23.34
CA LEU A 197 21.56 19.01 22.36
C LEU A 197 20.58 19.13 21.20
N ALA A 198 19.35 19.58 21.46
CA ALA A 198 18.27 19.61 20.48
C ALA A 198 18.18 20.96 19.72
N LYS A 199 19.31 21.60 19.46
CA LYS A 199 19.39 22.84 18.69
C LYS A 199 20.04 22.59 17.35
N ARG A 200 19.52 23.22 16.29
CA ARG A 200 20.16 23.19 14.97
C ARG A 200 21.64 23.58 15.00
N SER A 201 22.02 24.56 15.82
CA SER A 201 23.41 25.00 15.97
C SER A 201 24.35 23.94 16.57
N ALA A 202 23.84 22.78 17.02
CA ALA A 202 24.66 21.66 17.47
C ALA A 202 25.17 20.78 16.30
N ALA A 203 24.88 21.16 15.04
CA ALA A 203 25.15 20.39 13.83
C ALA A 203 26.62 19.98 13.60
N GLU A 204 27.60 20.80 13.99
CA GLU A 204 29.03 20.47 13.83
C GLU A 204 29.43 19.15 14.51
N ALA A 205 28.62 18.67 15.47
CA ALA A 205 28.86 17.44 16.22
C ALA A 205 28.06 16.21 15.75
N GLN A 206 27.51 16.19 14.54
CA GLN A 206 26.49 15.21 14.14
C GLN A 206 26.85 14.37 12.91
N ARG A 207 28.16 14.21 12.60
CA ARG A 207 28.64 13.39 11.47
C ARG A 207 27.98 13.69 10.10
N GLY A 208 27.64 14.97 9.86
CA GLY A 208 26.99 15.42 8.63
C GLY A 208 25.45 15.37 8.65
N TRP A 209 24.83 14.91 9.73
CA TRP A 209 23.37 14.92 9.90
C TRP A 209 22.92 16.18 10.62
N LEU A 210 21.92 16.87 10.11
CA LEU A 210 21.43 18.10 10.74
C LEU A 210 20.42 17.79 11.85
N VAL A 211 20.57 18.44 13.01
CA VAL A 211 19.51 18.48 14.05
C VAL A 211 18.45 19.48 13.60
N CYS A 212 17.18 19.12 13.72
CA CYS A 212 16.05 19.96 13.31
C CYS A 212 16.13 20.30 11.81
N GLY A 213 16.24 19.26 10.97
CA GLY A 213 16.45 19.40 9.53
C GLY A 213 15.32 20.11 8.79
N LEU A 214 14.11 20.17 9.35
CA LEU A 214 13.00 20.94 8.78
C LEU A 214 12.95 22.36 9.37
N HIS A 215 12.51 22.55 10.62
CA HIS A 215 12.42 23.86 11.26
C HIS A 215 13.41 24.01 12.43
N PRO A 216 14.07 25.17 12.62
CA PRO A 216 15.13 25.34 13.62
C PRO A 216 14.74 25.01 15.07
N ASP A 217 13.46 25.19 15.40
CA ASP A 217 12.93 25.06 16.77
C ASP A 217 12.29 23.69 17.04
N ASP A 218 12.33 22.76 16.07
CA ASP A 218 11.69 21.45 16.17
C ASP A 218 12.18 20.63 17.37
N GLY A 219 13.44 20.83 17.79
CA GLY A 219 14.03 20.07 18.88
C GLY A 219 13.43 20.35 20.26
N ALA A 220 12.62 21.41 20.40
CA ALA A 220 11.92 21.72 21.66
C ALA A 220 10.94 20.61 22.08
N VAL A 221 10.48 19.76 21.14
CA VAL A 221 9.56 18.66 21.46
C VAL A 221 10.20 17.60 22.37
N TYR A 222 11.52 17.42 22.28
CA TYR A 222 12.29 16.41 23.04
C TYR A 222 12.52 16.77 24.51
N ALA A 223 12.01 17.92 24.96
CA ALA A 223 11.95 18.26 26.39
C ALA A 223 10.98 17.34 27.17
N ASP A 224 10.16 16.56 26.48
CA ASP A 224 9.12 15.73 27.07
C ASP A 224 9.14 14.30 26.50
N TYR A 225 8.88 13.32 27.36
CA TYR A 225 8.79 11.90 27.01
C TYR A 225 7.57 11.30 27.72
N ARG A 226 6.44 11.26 26.99
CA ARG A 226 5.11 11.05 27.55
C ARG A 226 4.62 9.62 27.42
N SER A 227 4.78 9.02 26.25
CA SER A 227 4.24 7.71 25.94
C SER A 227 5.15 6.88 25.06
N ALA A 228 4.98 5.56 25.11
CA ALA A 228 5.59 4.62 24.18
C ALA A 228 4.51 3.76 23.51
N GLU A 229 4.65 3.56 22.21
CA GLU A 229 3.78 2.70 21.40
C GLU A 229 4.64 1.56 20.84
N TYR A 230 4.35 0.33 21.27
CA TYR A 230 5.04 -0.87 20.81
C TYR A 230 4.22 -1.58 19.74
N PHE A 231 4.88 -1.96 18.65
CA PHE A 231 4.24 -2.40 17.40
C PHE A 231 3.07 -1.50 16.97
N PRO A 232 3.29 -0.19 16.84
CA PRO A 232 2.25 0.76 16.47
C PRO A 232 1.80 0.65 15.01
N GLY A 233 2.60 0.02 14.15
CA GLY A 233 2.24 -0.30 12.76
C GLY A 233 2.56 -1.74 12.39
N TYR A 234 2.17 -2.10 11.17
CA TYR A 234 2.33 -3.44 10.60
C TYR A 234 2.63 -3.39 9.11
N SER A 235 2.96 -4.55 8.54
CA SER A 235 3.04 -4.74 7.10
C SER A 235 1.95 -5.71 6.68
N GLY A 236 1.05 -5.26 5.80
CA GLY A 236 0.16 -6.14 5.05
C GLY A 236 0.90 -6.85 3.90
N ALA A 237 0.17 -7.20 2.85
CA ALA A 237 0.79 -7.69 1.62
C ALA A 237 1.61 -6.57 0.93
N PRO A 238 2.74 -6.91 0.28
CA PRO A 238 3.45 -6.02 -0.64
C PRO A 238 2.51 -5.39 -1.69
N PRO A 239 2.88 -4.25 -2.31
CA PRO A 239 2.03 -3.47 -3.20
C PRO A 239 1.87 -4.11 -4.60
N MET A 240 1.34 -5.33 -4.65
CA MET A 240 1.14 -6.08 -5.88
C MET A 240 -0.07 -5.58 -6.65
N THR A 241 0.06 -5.51 -7.98
CA THR A 241 -1.05 -5.19 -8.88
C THR A 241 -1.30 -6.36 -9.83
N HIS A 242 -2.54 -6.58 -10.27
CA HIS A 242 -2.84 -7.55 -11.33
C HIS A 242 -3.52 -6.77 -12.44
N LEU A 243 -2.92 -6.78 -13.62
CA LEU A 243 -3.51 -6.15 -14.80
C LEU A 243 -4.09 -7.24 -15.70
N ARG A 244 -5.38 -7.13 -15.96
CA ARG A 244 -6.11 -8.02 -16.87
C ARG A 244 -5.93 -7.55 -18.31
N ARG A 245 -6.21 -8.41 -19.29
CA ARG A 245 -6.29 -7.93 -20.68
C ARG A 245 -7.40 -6.87 -20.81
N GLY A 246 -7.11 -5.80 -21.54
CA GLY A 246 -7.98 -4.62 -21.64
C GLY A 246 -7.84 -3.66 -20.46
N GLU A 247 -6.97 -3.95 -19.48
CA GLU A 247 -6.65 -3.06 -18.38
C GLU A 247 -5.33 -2.30 -18.64
N SER A 248 -5.21 -1.09 -18.11
CA SER A 248 -3.96 -0.36 -18.04
C SER A 248 -3.83 0.34 -16.69
N LEU A 249 -2.58 0.52 -16.25
CA LEU A 249 -2.24 1.28 -15.06
C LEU A 249 -1.27 2.40 -15.47
N ARG A 250 -1.75 3.65 -15.45
CA ARG A 250 -0.92 4.83 -15.65
C ARG A 250 -0.68 5.55 -14.33
N ARG A 251 0.57 5.91 -14.06
CA ARG A 251 0.93 6.66 -12.85
C ARG A 251 1.47 8.04 -13.23
N TYR A 252 0.76 9.08 -12.81
CA TYR A 252 1.13 10.48 -12.99
C TYR A 252 1.96 10.93 -11.81
N LEU A 253 3.13 11.53 -12.07
CA LEU A 253 4.04 11.98 -11.02
C LEU A 253 3.59 13.29 -10.37
N GLN A 254 2.62 13.98 -10.96
CA GLN A 254 2.15 15.28 -10.51
C GLN A 254 0.63 15.38 -10.53
N PRO A 255 0.04 16.25 -9.70
CA PRO A 255 -1.39 16.51 -9.71
C PRO A 255 -1.88 17.04 -11.06
N GLY A 256 -3.09 16.62 -11.46
CA GLY A 256 -3.81 17.21 -12.60
C GLY A 256 -4.11 16.26 -13.76
N LEU A 257 -3.98 14.93 -13.63
CA LEU A 257 -4.21 13.93 -14.70
C LEU A 257 -3.71 14.39 -16.10
N ASP A 258 -4.36 13.97 -17.19
CA ASP A 258 -3.96 14.33 -18.56
C ASP A 258 -4.19 15.82 -18.90
N ASP A 259 -5.21 16.45 -18.30
CA ASP A 259 -5.63 17.82 -18.64
C ASP A 259 -4.88 18.91 -17.83
N GLY A 260 -4.03 18.50 -16.90
CA GLY A 260 -3.32 19.36 -15.95
C GLY A 260 -4.23 20.05 -14.93
N LYS A 261 -5.52 19.68 -14.85
CA LYS A 261 -6.57 20.44 -14.14
C LYS A 261 -7.53 19.58 -13.32
N THR A 262 -7.61 18.28 -13.60
CA THR A 262 -8.41 17.35 -12.84
C THR A 262 -7.60 16.83 -11.65
N PHE A 263 -7.89 17.35 -10.46
CA PHE A 263 -7.21 16.98 -9.23
C PHE A 263 -8.02 15.93 -8.47
N VAL A 264 -7.40 14.77 -8.23
CA VAL A 264 -8.02 13.64 -7.53
C VAL A 264 -7.09 13.24 -6.39
N PHE A 265 -7.48 13.42 -5.14
CA PHE A 265 -6.60 13.21 -3.99
C PHE A 265 -7.33 12.62 -2.78
N TRP A 266 -6.56 12.12 -1.83
CA TRP A 266 -7.03 11.59 -0.55
C TRP A 266 -6.15 12.10 0.60
N GLY A 267 -6.49 13.29 1.06
CA GLY A 267 -5.89 13.98 2.20
C GLY A 267 -6.34 15.43 2.27
N ARG A 268 -5.75 16.19 3.18
CA ARG A 268 -6.10 17.60 3.37
C ARG A 268 -5.84 18.41 2.11
N ASN A 269 -6.80 19.24 1.75
CA ASN A 269 -6.64 20.25 0.71
C ASN A 269 -5.94 21.49 1.27
N TYR A 270 -4.69 21.71 0.88
CA TYR A 270 -3.93 22.91 1.25
C TYR A 270 -4.12 24.08 0.28
N GLN A 271 -4.59 23.82 -0.95
CA GLN A 271 -4.73 24.82 -2.03
C GLN A 271 -3.45 25.65 -2.31
N THR A 272 -2.27 25.11 -1.99
CA THR A 272 -1.00 25.84 -2.12
C THR A 272 -0.73 26.14 -3.60
N ALA A 273 -0.49 27.42 -3.90
CA ALA A 273 -0.28 27.92 -5.26
C ALA A 273 -1.41 27.57 -6.25
N GLY A 274 -2.66 27.44 -5.77
CA GLY A 274 -3.83 27.18 -6.61
C GLY A 274 -3.95 25.74 -7.11
N ILE A 275 -3.17 24.80 -6.54
CA ILE A 275 -3.28 23.37 -6.80
C ILE A 275 -3.93 22.71 -5.57
N PRO A 276 -5.16 22.17 -5.70
CA PRO A 276 -5.84 21.45 -4.64
C PRO A 276 -5.09 20.20 -4.19
N GLY A 277 -5.27 19.83 -2.92
CA GLY A 277 -4.84 18.58 -2.33
C GLY A 277 -3.62 18.67 -1.40
N PRO A 278 -3.10 17.51 -0.96
CA PRO A 278 -1.98 17.41 -0.04
C PRO A 278 -0.68 17.97 -0.62
N GLU A 279 0.05 18.73 0.20
CA GLU A 279 1.39 19.20 -0.14
C GLU A 279 2.25 19.40 1.11
N ARG A 280 3.56 19.48 0.90
CA ARG A 280 4.47 20.02 1.90
C ARG A 280 5.53 20.88 1.24
N SER A 281 5.68 22.10 1.75
CA SER A 281 6.60 23.09 1.19
C SER A 281 8.01 23.02 1.77
N ARG A 282 8.17 22.41 2.95
CA ARG A 282 9.46 22.23 3.64
C ARG A 282 9.65 20.76 3.97
N THR A 283 10.45 20.08 3.15
CA THR A 283 10.68 18.63 3.16
C THR A 283 11.89 18.30 2.28
N TRP A 284 12.60 17.20 2.52
CA TRP A 284 13.72 16.77 1.68
C TRP A 284 13.30 16.07 0.37
N VAL A 285 12.03 15.67 0.27
CA VAL A 285 11.46 15.12 -0.96
C VAL A 285 11.60 16.13 -2.10
N ASN A 286 12.05 15.66 -3.27
CA ASN A 286 12.40 16.45 -4.46
C ASN A 286 13.55 17.48 -4.26
N GLN A 287 14.33 17.38 -3.18
CA GLN A 287 15.63 18.05 -3.03
C GLN A 287 16.65 17.21 -2.21
N PRO A 288 16.68 15.88 -2.40
CA PRO A 288 17.35 14.98 -1.46
C PRO A 288 18.89 15.12 -1.44
N GLU A 289 19.50 15.64 -2.51
CA GLU A 289 20.93 15.91 -2.61
C GLU A 289 21.44 16.97 -1.64
N THR A 290 20.54 17.77 -1.05
CA THR A 290 20.88 18.86 -0.13
C THR A 290 20.79 18.46 1.34
N MET A 291 20.39 17.21 1.65
CA MET A 291 20.11 16.78 3.03
C MET A 291 21.38 16.52 3.85
N TYR A 292 22.28 15.67 3.34
CA TYR A 292 23.50 15.32 4.06
C TYR A 292 24.53 16.45 3.95
N GLY A 293 25.07 16.88 5.08
CA GLY A 293 25.95 18.06 5.17
C GLY A 293 25.20 19.39 5.12
N SER A 294 23.87 19.39 5.23
CA SER A 294 23.09 20.64 5.30
C SER A 294 23.39 21.43 6.58
N GLU A 295 23.54 22.75 6.45
CA GLU A 295 23.67 23.67 7.58
C GLU A 295 22.34 24.41 7.87
N ASP A 296 21.53 24.63 6.82
CA ASP A 296 20.33 25.48 6.86
C ASP A 296 19.01 24.69 6.93
N GLY A 297 19.07 23.37 6.71
CA GLY A 297 17.89 22.51 6.62
C GLY A 297 17.16 22.61 5.29
N ALA A 298 16.01 21.94 5.20
CA ALA A 298 15.23 21.86 3.97
C ALA A 298 14.74 23.25 3.56
N GLU A 299 15.02 23.63 2.31
CA GLU A 299 14.53 24.89 1.76
C GLU A 299 13.00 24.89 1.69
N TYR A 300 12.39 26.05 1.97
CA TYR A 300 10.96 26.26 1.77
C TYR A 300 10.68 26.56 0.31
N ARG A 301 9.92 25.70 -0.37
CA ARG A 301 9.44 25.90 -1.73
C ARG A 301 7.95 25.52 -1.79
N PRO A 302 7.03 26.45 -2.12
CA PRO A 302 5.60 26.15 -2.17
C PRO A 302 5.28 24.92 -3.03
N GLY A 303 4.67 23.88 -2.43
CA GLY A 303 4.35 22.64 -3.13
C GLY A 303 5.56 21.77 -3.50
N GLN A 304 6.65 21.85 -2.73
CA GLN A 304 7.87 21.07 -2.91
C GLN A 304 7.59 19.56 -3.05
N ALA A 305 6.76 19.01 -2.18
CA ALA A 305 6.20 17.67 -2.31
C ALA A 305 4.68 17.74 -2.50
N ARG A 306 4.15 16.88 -3.37
CA ARG A 306 2.74 16.75 -3.68
C ARG A 306 2.39 15.28 -3.89
N PHE A 307 1.10 14.97 -3.79
CA PHE A 307 0.56 13.67 -4.17
C PHE A 307 0.73 13.40 -5.67
N ALA A 308 0.63 12.11 -6.02
CA ALA A 308 0.61 11.61 -7.39
C ALA A 308 -0.67 10.77 -7.58
N ASN A 309 -0.91 10.29 -8.81
CA ASN A 309 -2.09 9.47 -9.11
C ASN A 309 -1.75 8.16 -9.80
N ALA A 310 -2.47 7.10 -9.46
CA ALA A 310 -2.52 5.85 -10.20
C ALA A 310 -3.91 5.72 -10.84
N VAL A 311 -3.96 5.64 -12.17
CA VAL A 311 -5.20 5.56 -12.95
C VAL A 311 -5.27 4.19 -13.59
N TYR A 312 -6.30 3.45 -13.21
CA TYR A 312 -6.69 2.19 -13.83
C TYR A 312 -7.77 2.46 -14.86
N VAL A 313 -7.58 1.94 -16.07
CA VAL A 313 -8.60 1.93 -17.11
C VAL A 313 -8.81 0.50 -17.54
N TYR A 314 -10.01 -0.03 -17.36
CA TYR A 314 -10.39 -1.37 -17.77
C TYR A 314 -11.52 -1.34 -18.81
N GLU A 315 -11.24 -1.89 -19.98
CA GLU A 315 -12.15 -2.05 -21.12
C GLU A 315 -12.31 -3.57 -21.37
N PRO A 316 -13.26 -4.25 -20.68
CA PRO A 316 -13.43 -5.69 -20.81
C PRO A 316 -13.81 -6.12 -22.23
N ASP A 317 -13.12 -7.12 -22.78
CA ASP A 317 -13.44 -7.72 -24.07
C ASP A 317 -14.39 -8.93 -23.89
N PHE A 318 -15.66 -8.70 -24.19
CA PHE A 318 -16.70 -9.74 -24.18
C PHE A 318 -16.69 -10.65 -25.42
N ARG A 319 -16.05 -10.23 -26.51
CA ARG A 319 -16.05 -10.97 -27.78
C ARG A 319 -15.03 -12.09 -27.77
N SER A 320 -13.86 -11.88 -27.17
CA SER A 320 -12.85 -12.91 -26.97
C SER A 320 -13.12 -13.81 -25.76
N GLY A 321 -13.90 -13.30 -24.79
CA GLY A 321 -14.09 -13.93 -23.49
C GLY A 321 -13.04 -13.51 -22.44
N ASP A 322 -12.10 -12.63 -22.79
CA ASP A 322 -11.03 -12.20 -21.88
C ASP A 322 -11.56 -11.45 -20.65
N TYR A 323 -12.77 -10.87 -20.74
CA TYR A 323 -13.45 -10.24 -19.60
C TYR A 323 -13.57 -11.16 -18.38
N GLN A 324 -13.63 -12.49 -18.58
CA GLN A 324 -13.81 -13.49 -17.51
C GLN A 324 -12.68 -13.44 -16.47
N GLU A 325 -11.49 -12.95 -16.84
CA GLU A 325 -10.40 -12.76 -15.89
C GLU A 325 -10.75 -11.72 -14.80
N GLY A 326 -11.58 -10.74 -15.13
CA GLY A 326 -12.07 -9.75 -14.18
C GLY A 326 -13.28 -10.18 -13.35
N VAL A 327 -13.90 -11.31 -13.69
CA VAL A 327 -15.16 -11.77 -13.10
C VAL A 327 -14.91 -12.60 -11.85
N ILE A 328 -15.71 -12.33 -10.82
CA ILE A 328 -15.76 -13.14 -9.58
C ILE A 328 -17.07 -13.92 -9.45
N ALA A 329 -18.13 -13.47 -10.13
CA ALA A 329 -19.41 -14.16 -10.19
C ALA A 329 -20.13 -13.75 -11.49
N GLU A 330 -20.65 -14.73 -12.22
CA GLU A 330 -21.48 -14.53 -13.40
C GLU A 330 -22.58 -15.59 -13.43
N ASP A 331 -23.79 -15.14 -13.72
CA ASP A 331 -24.93 -16.01 -14.02
C ASP A 331 -25.72 -15.41 -15.19
N ALA A 332 -26.89 -15.98 -15.49
CA ALA A 332 -27.70 -15.54 -16.62
C ALA A 332 -28.25 -14.09 -16.51
N ARG A 333 -28.08 -13.43 -15.35
CA ARG A 333 -28.69 -12.13 -15.04
C ARG A 333 -27.75 -11.09 -14.55
N GLN A 334 -26.60 -11.49 -14.05
CA GLN A 334 -25.63 -10.56 -13.54
C GLN A 334 -24.21 -11.02 -13.86
N ILE A 335 -23.34 -10.03 -13.96
CA ILE A 335 -21.90 -10.20 -14.00
C ILE A 335 -21.29 -9.27 -12.97
N THR A 336 -20.36 -9.78 -12.17
CA THR A 336 -19.67 -9.04 -11.12
C THR A 336 -18.18 -9.03 -11.37
N PHE A 337 -17.63 -7.82 -11.52
CA PHE A 337 -16.20 -7.57 -11.65
C PHE A 337 -15.59 -7.19 -10.30
N GLU A 338 -14.35 -7.61 -10.07
CA GLU A 338 -13.54 -7.19 -8.93
C GLU A 338 -12.53 -6.12 -9.35
N PHE A 339 -12.26 -5.18 -8.45
CA PHE A 339 -11.11 -4.29 -8.50
C PHE A 339 -10.39 -4.33 -7.16
N GLN A 340 -9.06 -4.42 -7.20
CA GLN A 340 -8.21 -4.34 -6.01
C GLN A 340 -6.86 -3.70 -6.40
N THR A 341 -6.33 -2.88 -5.51
CA THR A 341 -5.08 -2.15 -5.72
C THR A 341 -4.40 -1.85 -4.37
N PRO A 342 -3.08 -1.63 -4.33
CA PRO A 342 -2.42 -1.10 -3.12
C PRO A 342 -2.70 0.39 -2.88
N TYR A 343 -3.29 1.10 -3.86
CA TYR A 343 -3.52 2.54 -3.80
C TYR A 343 -4.92 2.88 -3.23
N ILE A 344 -5.07 4.02 -2.53
CA ILE A 344 -6.38 4.48 -2.04
C ILE A 344 -7.16 5.14 -3.17
N ILE A 345 -8.40 4.72 -3.40
CA ILE A 345 -9.32 5.39 -4.34
C ILE A 345 -9.57 6.81 -3.85
N ALA A 346 -9.16 7.77 -4.67
CA ALA A 346 -9.15 9.18 -4.33
C ALA A 346 -10.40 9.88 -4.88
N ALA A 347 -10.53 11.19 -4.64
CA ALA A 347 -11.68 11.95 -5.13
C ALA A 347 -11.30 13.37 -5.57
N THR A 348 -12.03 13.91 -6.54
CA THR A 348 -12.19 15.36 -6.69
C THR A 348 -13.30 15.82 -5.75
N PRO A 349 -13.00 16.64 -4.73
CA PRO A 349 -14.02 17.18 -3.83
C PRO A 349 -15.08 18.03 -4.55
N PRO A 350 -16.30 18.14 -3.99
CA PRO A 350 -17.33 19.04 -4.51
C PRO A 350 -17.06 20.52 -4.21
N ASN A 351 -16.11 20.82 -3.31
CA ASN A 351 -15.80 22.16 -2.82
C ASN A 351 -14.32 22.28 -2.39
N ASP A 352 -13.87 23.49 -2.06
CA ASP A 352 -12.49 23.77 -1.68
C ASP A 352 -12.19 23.64 -0.18
N ALA A 353 -13.10 23.05 0.62
CA ALA A 353 -12.85 22.87 2.05
C ALA A 353 -11.64 21.95 2.27
N ALA A 354 -10.92 22.18 3.38
CA ALA A 354 -9.72 21.42 3.73
C ALA A 354 -9.95 19.90 3.74
N TRP A 355 -11.16 19.45 4.07
CA TRP A 355 -11.53 18.03 4.12
C TRP A 355 -12.73 17.71 3.21
N GLY A 356 -12.89 18.45 2.11
CA GLY A 356 -13.99 18.27 1.16
C GLY A 356 -14.04 16.87 0.52
N ILE A 357 -12.94 16.10 0.60
CA ILE A 357 -12.89 14.68 0.18
C ILE A 357 -13.94 13.79 0.88
N TYR A 358 -14.39 14.16 2.09
CA TYR A 358 -15.41 13.40 2.82
C TYR A 358 -16.84 13.82 2.48
N ASP A 359 -17.05 14.96 1.84
CA ASP A 359 -18.37 15.49 1.55
C ASP A 359 -19.02 14.73 0.38
N ALA A 360 -20.36 14.69 0.35
CA ALA A 360 -21.09 14.10 -0.77
C ALA A 360 -20.97 14.96 -2.05
N GLY A 361 -21.03 14.32 -3.21
CA GLY A 361 -20.86 14.93 -4.52
C GLY A 361 -19.41 14.88 -5.04
N CYS A 362 -18.56 14.03 -4.46
CA CYS A 362 -17.22 13.78 -5.00
C CYS A 362 -17.30 13.14 -6.39
N ARG A 363 -16.26 13.36 -7.20
CA ARG A 363 -16.18 12.86 -8.59
C ARG A 363 -14.81 12.28 -8.91
N ASN A 364 -14.71 11.61 -10.06
CA ASN A 364 -13.47 11.17 -10.72
C ASN A 364 -12.65 10.08 -10.01
N GLY A 365 -13.07 9.57 -8.85
CA GLY A 365 -12.43 8.44 -8.18
C GLY A 365 -12.81 7.09 -8.79
N LEU A 366 -14.08 6.91 -9.13
CA LEU A 366 -14.58 5.75 -9.88
C LEU A 366 -15.64 6.19 -10.88
N ALA A 367 -15.39 5.98 -12.17
CA ALA A 367 -16.35 6.25 -13.23
C ALA A 367 -16.57 5.01 -14.10
N VAL A 368 -17.83 4.74 -14.41
CA VAL A 368 -18.26 3.65 -15.29
C VAL A 368 -18.92 4.28 -16.51
N GLN A 369 -18.41 3.96 -17.69
CA GLN A 369 -18.91 4.47 -18.97
C GLN A 369 -19.43 3.33 -19.82
N GLY A 370 -20.48 3.58 -20.59
CA GLY A 370 -21.08 2.63 -21.51
C GLY A 370 -22.57 2.88 -21.71
N GLU A 371 -23.15 2.21 -22.70
CA GLU A 371 -24.57 2.27 -23.03
C GLU A 371 -25.15 0.86 -23.09
N ALA A 372 -25.87 0.44 -22.05
CA ALA A 372 -26.52 -0.86 -21.99
C ALA A 372 -27.78 -0.83 -21.12
N GLU A 373 -28.74 -1.70 -21.44
CA GLU A 373 -29.90 -1.97 -20.59
C GLU A 373 -29.50 -2.83 -19.39
N CYS A 374 -28.65 -2.28 -18.51
CA CYS A 374 -28.18 -2.93 -17.29
C CYS A 374 -28.24 -1.97 -16.10
N GLU A 375 -28.71 -2.48 -14.96
CA GLU A 375 -28.57 -1.82 -13.66
C GLU A 375 -27.15 -2.04 -13.13
N THR A 376 -26.57 -1.00 -12.54
CA THR A 376 -25.24 -1.04 -11.92
C THR A 376 -25.37 -1.03 -10.40
N ALA A 377 -24.57 -1.84 -9.71
CA ALA A 377 -24.46 -1.82 -8.25
C ALA A 377 -23.01 -2.00 -7.81
N ILE A 378 -22.65 -1.44 -6.66
CA ILE A 378 -21.30 -1.51 -6.09
C ILE A 378 -21.33 -2.05 -4.67
N SER A 379 -20.30 -2.82 -4.30
CA SER A 379 -20.02 -3.26 -2.93
C SER A 379 -18.56 -2.94 -2.58
N THR A 380 -18.33 -2.43 -1.37
CA THR A 380 -16.97 -2.21 -0.82
C THR A 380 -16.65 -3.16 0.35
N ASP A 381 -17.55 -4.12 0.62
CA ASP A 381 -17.49 -5.07 1.74
C ASP A 381 -17.64 -6.53 1.27
N ARG A 382 -17.06 -6.85 0.11
CA ARG A 382 -16.98 -8.22 -0.44
C ARG A 382 -18.39 -8.81 -0.69
N GLY A 383 -19.30 -7.98 -1.19
CA GLY A 383 -20.63 -8.38 -1.61
C GLY A 383 -21.64 -8.57 -0.48
N ALA A 384 -21.26 -8.26 0.77
CA ALA A 384 -22.17 -8.33 1.91
C ALA A 384 -23.29 -7.29 1.78
N ASN A 385 -22.98 -6.07 1.34
CA ASN A 385 -23.95 -5.03 1.03
C ASN A 385 -23.74 -4.49 -0.39
N TRP A 386 -24.85 -4.10 -1.04
CA TRP A 386 -24.85 -3.57 -2.41
C TRP A 386 -25.57 -2.24 -2.48
N THR A 387 -24.91 -1.24 -3.05
CA THR A 387 -25.50 0.08 -3.35
C THR A 387 -25.91 0.14 -4.81
N ALA A 388 -27.21 0.33 -5.08
CA ALA A 388 -27.71 0.55 -6.43
C ALA A 388 -27.24 1.91 -6.96
N CYS A 389 -26.72 1.93 -8.18
CA CYS A 389 -26.09 3.10 -8.80
C CYS A 389 -26.83 3.60 -10.06
N GLY A 390 -27.95 2.97 -10.40
CA GLY A 390 -28.75 3.28 -11.58
C GLY A 390 -28.30 2.55 -12.84
N ARG A 391 -28.88 2.93 -13.97
CA ARG A 391 -28.66 2.29 -15.27
C ARG A 391 -27.37 2.75 -15.93
N LEU A 392 -26.73 1.84 -16.65
CA LEU A 392 -25.56 2.15 -17.48
C LEU A 392 -25.98 2.92 -18.75
N THR A 393 -26.21 4.23 -18.59
CA THR A 393 -26.55 5.17 -19.68
C THR A 393 -25.54 6.31 -19.72
N GLY A 394 -24.49 6.17 -20.53
CA GLY A 394 -23.45 7.17 -20.74
C GLY A 394 -22.33 7.07 -19.72
N ARG A 395 -22.38 7.85 -18.65
CA ARG A 395 -21.37 7.87 -17.57
C ARG A 395 -22.03 7.93 -16.19
N LEU A 396 -21.70 6.94 -15.36
CA LEU A 396 -21.96 6.93 -13.93
C LEU A 396 -20.68 7.28 -13.18
N ASP A 397 -20.78 8.21 -12.21
CA ASP A 397 -19.68 8.50 -11.29
C ASP A 397 -20.04 7.93 -9.91
N LEU A 398 -19.29 6.92 -9.49
CA LEU A 398 -19.52 6.14 -8.27
C LEU A 398 -18.51 6.51 -7.17
N THR A 399 -17.88 7.68 -7.27
CA THR A 399 -16.79 8.09 -6.38
C THR A 399 -17.23 8.11 -4.91
N ASP A 400 -18.43 8.59 -4.61
CA ASP A 400 -18.91 8.65 -3.22
C ASP A 400 -19.07 7.26 -2.59
N GLN A 401 -19.29 6.22 -3.39
CA GLN A 401 -19.41 4.84 -2.90
C GLN A 401 -18.05 4.15 -2.71
N ALA A 402 -17.01 4.60 -3.42
CA ALA A 402 -15.71 3.91 -3.49
C ALA A 402 -14.54 4.68 -2.87
N LYS A 403 -14.64 6.00 -2.68
CA LYS A 403 -13.53 6.83 -2.14
C LYS A 403 -13.09 6.34 -0.76
N GLY A 404 -11.78 6.39 -0.50
CA GLY A 404 -11.20 5.92 0.75
C GLY A 404 -11.08 4.40 0.88
N PHE A 405 -11.51 3.62 -0.13
CA PHE A 405 -11.28 2.17 -0.19
C PHE A 405 -10.16 1.82 -1.17
N ARG A 406 -9.72 0.56 -1.13
CA ARG A 406 -8.69 -0.03 -2.01
C ARG A 406 -9.21 -1.13 -2.92
N GLN A 407 -10.48 -1.49 -2.73
CA GLN A 407 -11.15 -2.54 -3.45
C GLN A 407 -12.65 -2.30 -3.51
N TYR A 408 -13.27 -2.79 -4.58
CA TYR A 408 -14.72 -2.84 -4.72
C TYR A 408 -15.12 -3.98 -5.66
N TRP A 409 -16.37 -4.40 -5.55
CA TRP A 409 -17.04 -5.25 -6.54
C TRP A 409 -18.09 -4.44 -7.28
N LEU A 410 -18.11 -4.56 -8.60
CA LEU A 410 -19.03 -3.84 -9.49
C LEU A 410 -19.90 -4.86 -10.23
N ARG A 411 -21.21 -4.77 -10.04
CA ARG A 411 -22.18 -5.67 -10.63
C ARG A 411 -23.01 -4.96 -11.68
N PHE A 412 -23.18 -5.63 -12.82
CA PHE A 412 -24.15 -5.27 -13.86
C PHE A 412 -25.25 -6.32 -13.91
N SER A 413 -26.51 -5.90 -14.01
CA SER A 413 -27.65 -6.83 -14.02
C SER A 413 -28.72 -6.43 -15.03
N LEU A 414 -29.36 -7.42 -15.68
CA LEU A 414 -30.50 -7.15 -16.58
C LEU A 414 -31.73 -6.70 -15.77
N PRO A 415 -32.48 -5.69 -16.23
CA PRO A 415 -33.72 -5.28 -15.59
C PRO A 415 -34.77 -6.39 -15.66
N ASP A 416 -35.53 -6.59 -14.57
CA ASP A 416 -36.74 -7.44 -14.48
C ASP A 416 -36.58 -8.95 -14.76
N ALA A 417 -35.37 -9.51 -14.80
CA ALA A 417 -35.22 -10.96 -14.84
C ALA A 417 -35.70 -11.57 -13.49
N PRO A 418 -36.65 -12.54 -13.46
CA PRO A 418 -37.25 -13.19 -12.26
C PRO A 418 -36.27 -13.75 -11.18
N ALA A 419 -36.54 -14.80 -10.41
CA ALA A 419 -35.50 -15.54 -9.64
C ALA A 419 -35.10 -16.87 -10.33
N ASP A 420 -35.93 -17.28 -11.29
CA ASP A 420 -36.09 -18.61 -11.87
C ASP A 420 -36.11 -18.63 -13.42
N SER A 421 -35.58 -17.58 -14.06
CA SER A 421 -35.67 -17.41 -15.51
C SER A 421 -34.64 -18.26 -16.23
N ASN A 422 -35.10 -18.99 -17.24
CA ASN A 422 -34.27 -19.73 -18.21
C ASN A 422 -33.46 -18.82 -19.15
N ALA A 423 -33.00 -17.66 -18.68
CA ALA A 423 -32.11 -16.82 -19.47
C ALA A 423 -30.82 -17.64 -19.75
N PRO A 424 -30.31 -17.62 -20.99
CA PRO A 424 -29.10 -18.36 -21.30
C PRO A 424 -27.92 -17.77 -20.50
N PRO A 425 -26.98 -18.61 -20.02
CA PRO A 425 -25.71 -18.12 -19.49
C PRO A 425 -25.06 -17.15 -20.48
N GLY A 426 -24.46 -16.06 -19.97
CA GLY A 426 -23.81 -15.04 -20.79
C GLY A 426 -24.75 -14.00 -21.42
N ALA A 427 -26.05 -13.97 -21.07
CA ALA A 427 -26.97 -12.94 -21.57
C ALA A 427 -26.50 -11.50 -21.22
N VAL A 428 -25.96 -11.30 -20.01
CA VAL A 428 -25.42 -9.98 -19.60
C VAL A 428 -24.16 -9.64 -20.39
N ALA A 429 -23.25 -10.61 -20.54
CA ALA A 429 -22.04 -10.44 -21.36
C ALA A 429 -22.38 -10.05 -22.80
N ALA A 430 -23.41 -10.68 -23.39
CA ALA A 430 -23.90 -10.33 -24.72
C ALA A 430 -24.44 -8.89 -24.79
N THR A 431 -25.20 -8.44 -23.78
CA THR A 431 -25.68 -7.06 -23.69
C THR A 431 -24.52 -6.06 -23.55
N LEU A 432 -23.47 -6.41 -22.80
CA LEU A 432 -22.32 -5.55 -22.57
C LEU A 432 -21.31 -5.54 -23.72
N ALA A 433 -21.35 -6.53 -24.63
CA ALA A 433 -20.34 -6.70 -25.68
C ALA A 433 -20.24 -5.53 -26.66
N ASP A 434 -21.34 -4.81 -26.88
CA ASP A 434 -21.37 -3.62 -27.74
C ASP A 434 -21.63 -2.33 -26.94
N ALA A 435 -21.63 -2.42 -25.61
CA ALA A 435 -21.95 -1.29 -24.73
C ALA A 435 -20.82 -0.25 -24.64
N GLY A 436 -19.62 -0.58 -25.12
CA GLY A 436 -18.43 0.26 -24.94
C GLY A 436 -18.07 0.42 -23.46
N LEU A 437 -18.24 -0.65 -22.66
CA LEU A 437 -18.00 -0.61 -21.22
C LEU A 437 -16.55 -0.21 -20.93
N LYS A 438 -16.39 0.84 -20.13
CA LYS A 438 -15.09 1.33 -19.65
C LYS A 438 -15.19 1.70 -18.18
N ILE A 439 -14.35 1.11 -17.36
CA ILE A 439 -14.27 1.34 -15.92
C ILE A 439 -12.97 2.09 -15.64
N ILE A 440 -13.07 3.28 -15.02
CA ILE A 440 -11.93 4.14 -14.72
C ILE A 440 -11.87 4.33 -13.21
N THR A 441 -10.77 3.92 -12.60
CA THR A 441 -10.52 4.10 -11.17
C THR A 441 -9.27 4.95 -10.96
N VAL A 442 -9.40 6.07 -10.26
CA VAL A 442 -8.29 6.97 -9.95
C VAL A 442 -7.98 6.89 -8.47
N CYS A 443 -6.76 6.49 -8.18
CA CYS A 443 -6.22 6.37 -6.84
C CYS A 443 -5.14 7.42 -6.59
N GLN A 444 -4.89 7.71 -5.31
CA GLN A 444 -3.71 8.46 -4.88
C GLN A 444 -2.50 7.52 -4.83
N ALA A 445 -1.34 8.03 -5.25
CA ALA A 445 -0.07 7.33 -5.17
C ALA A 445 1.05 8.24 -4.62
N ASN A 446 2.10 7.62 -4.09
CA ASN A 446 3.32 8.32 -3.71
C ASN A 446 4.21 8.59 -4.94
N GLY A 447 4.47 9.85 -5.24
CA GLY A 447 5.33 10.26 -6.36
C GLY A 447 6.81 9.85 -6.23
N SER A 448 7.25 9.49 -5.02
CA SER A 448 8.62 9.03 -4.75
C SER A 448 8.84 7.56 -5.07
N THR A 449 7.78 6.76 -5.22
CA THR A 449 7.88 5.34 -5.60
C THR A 449 7.64 5.11 -7.09
N ILE A 450 7.37 6.17 -7.87
CA ILE A 450 7.19 6.08 -9.33
C ILE A 450 8.56 6.29 -10.01
N PRO A 451 8.96 5.44 -10.98
CA PRO A 451 10.24 5.54 -11.68
C PRO A 451 10.38 6.86 -12.42
N ARG A 452 11.55 7.47 -12.33
CA ARG A 452 11.90 8.69 -13.06
C ARG A 452 12.97 8.42 -14.11
N LEU A 453 12.91 9.15 -15.21
CA LEU A 453 13.96 9.20 -16.21
C LEU A 453 15.02 10.23 -15.78
N ARG A 454 16.25 10.06 -16.24
CA ARG A 454 17.34 11.03 -16.06
C ARG A 454 17.84 11.55 -17.41
N ASP A 455 18.57 12.66 -17.36
CA ASP A 455 19.21 13.26 -18.53
C ASP A 455 20.06 12.26 -19.31
N GLY A 456 19.99 12.36 -20.64
CA GLY A 456 20.72 11.51 -21.56
C GLY A 456 20.15 10.09 -21.63
N ARG A 457 20.87 9.12 -21.09
CA ARG A 457 20.52 7.69 -21.24
C ARG A 457 19.99 7.15 -19.92
N THR A 458 18.76 6.67 -19.87
CA THR A 458 18.18 5.96 -18.72
C THR A 458 18.19 4.46 -18.97
N GLU A 459 18.68 3.68 -18.01
CA GLU A 459 18.48 2.23 -18.00
C GLU A 459 17.20 1.91 -17.25
N ILE A 460 16.34 1.11 -17.87
CA ILE A 460 15.06 0.68 -17.33
C ILE A 460 15.12 -0.84 -17.15
N GLU A 461 14.80 -1.30 -15.96
CA GLU A 461 14.64 -2.70 -15.64
C GLU A 461 13.16 -2.98 -15.34
N PHE A 462 12.63 -4.02 -15.97
CA PHE A 462 11.27 -4.49 -15.83
C PHE A 462 11.26 -5.88 -15.21
N LEU A 463 10.30 -6.11 -14.31
CA LEU A 463 10.00 -7.43 -13.77
C LEU A 463 8.49 -7.55 -13.56
N ALA A 464 7.90 -8.64 -14.06
CA ALA A 464 6.58 -9.08 -13.65
C ALA A 464 6.75 -10.28 -12.72
N SER A 465 6.29 -10.18 -11.46
CA SER A 465 6.46 -11.30 -10.52
C SER A 465 5.52 -12.47 -10.81
N GLY A 466 4.49 -12.23 -11.64
CA GLY A 466 3.43 -13.18 -11.96
C GLY A 466 2.61 -13.59 -10.75
N ARG A 467 2.62 -12.74 -9.72
CA ARG A 467 1.80 -12.88 -8.52
C ARG A 467 0.73 -11.81 -8.52
N ALA A 468 -0.37 -12.15 -7.88
CA ALA A 468 -1.45 -11.24 -7.56
C ALA A 468 -1.89 -11.50 -6.12
N VAL A 469 -2.65 -10.58 -5.56
CA VAL A 469 -3.13 -10.67 -4.18
C VAL A 469 -4.64 -10.47 -4.13
N THR A 470 -5.34 -11.26 -3.32
CA THR A 470 -6.70 -10.94 -2.87
C THR A 470 -6.66 -10.59 -1.39
N SER A 471 -7.33 -9.50 -1.00
CA SER A 471 -7.27 -8.95 0.35
C SER A 471 -8.61 -9.05 1.07
N ILE A 472 -8.59 -9.71 2.22
CA ILE A 472 -9.67 -9.74 3.20
C ILE A 472 -9.35 -8.70 4.26
N GLY A 473 -9.86 -7.48 4.06
CA GLY A 473 -9.45 -6.28 4.79
C GLY A 473 -9.02 -5.15 3.83
N PRO A 474 -8.66 -3.96 4.35
CA PRO A 474 -8.39 -3.70 5.75
C PRO A 474 -9.64 -3.49 6.60
N THR A 475 -10.79 -3.15 6.02
CA THR A 475 -11.91 -2.70 6.85
C THR A 475 -12.51 -3.85 7.63
N ARG A 476 -13.01 -3.57 8.83
CA ARG A 476 -13.69 -4.58 9.65
C ARG A 476 -14.87 -5.23 8.89
N PRO A 477 -15.73 -4.50 8.16
CA PRO A 477 -16.75 -5.12 7.32
C PRO A 477 -16.20 -6.11 6.28
N GLN A 478 -15.11 -5.76 5.59
CA GLN A 478 -14.47 -6.66 4.62
C GLN A 478 -13.98 -7.96 5.29
N ALA A 479 -13.38 -7.86 6.47
CA ALA A 479 -12.94 -9.04 7.21
C ALA A 479 -14.10 -9.86 7.79
N ASP A 480 -15.15 -9.20 8.29
CA ASP A 480 -16.30 -9.87 8.90
C ASP A 480 -17.09 -10.72 7.88
N ALA A 481 -17.13 -10.30 6.61
CA ALA A 481 -17.71 -11.08 5.51
C ALA A 481 -17.04 -12.46 5.31
N HIS A 482 -15.82 -12.65 5.82
CA HIS A 482 -15.02 -13.87 5.71
C HIS A 482 -14.82 -14.58 7.06
N ARG A 483 -15.50 -14.13 8.11
CA ARG A 483 -15.35 -14.69 9.46
C ARG A 483 -16.12 -16.00 9.58
N ILE A 484 -15.43 -17.06 9.99
CA ILE A 484 -16.02 -18.40 10.12
C ILE A 484 -16.13 -18.90 11.57
N ALA A 485 -15.36 -18.30 12.50
CA ALA A 485 -15.43 -18.67 13.91
C ALA A 485 -14.98 -17.54 14.83
N ARG A 486 -15.70 -17.41 15.96
CA ARG A 486 -15.53 -16.38 17.00
C ARG A 486 -15.72 -14.96 16.45
N ASP A 487 -15.96 -14.00 17.34
CA ASP A 487 -16.26 -12.61 16.95
C ASP A 487 -15.04 -11.71 17.18
N PHE A 488 -14.94 -10.64 16.40
CA PHE A 488 -14.11 -9.49 16.80
C PHE A 488 -14.53 -8.98 18.19
N GLY A 489 -13.57 -8.43 18.92
CA GLY A 489 -13.74 -8.07 20.33
C GLY A 489 -13.52 -9.25 21.30
N THR A 490 -13.14 -10.43 20.80
CA THR A 490 -12.78 -11.60 21.61
C THR A 490 -11.29 -11.95 21.47
N PRO A 491 -10.73 -12.84 22.31
CA PRO A 491 -9.32 -13.24 22.24
C PRO A 491 -8.93 -14.13 21.06
N THR A 492 -9.88 -14.51 20.23
CA THR A 492 -9.63 -15.35 19.05
C THR A 492 -10.58 -14.98 17.94
N VAL A 493 -10.11 -14.94 16.70
CA VAL A 493 -10.95 -14.80 15.51
C VAL A 493 -10.38 -15.66 14.40
N THR A 494 -11.24 -16.26 13.58
CA THR A 494 -10.83 -17.05 12.41
C THR A 494 -11.51 -16.54 11.16
N LEU A 495 -10.71 -16.22 10.16
CA LEU A 495 -11.13 -15.84 8.81
C LEU A 495 -10.92 -17.02 7.86
N ALA A 496 -11.72 -17.12 6.80
CA ALA A 496 -11.48 -18.05 5.71
C ALA A 496 -11.73 -17.42 4.35
N ALA A 497 -10.86 -17.72 3.41
CA ALA A 497 -10.99 -17.25 2.04
C ALA A 497 -10.28 -18.19 1.07
N GLU A 498 -10.66 -18.08 -0.20
CA GLU A 498 -10.02 -18.77 -1.31
C GLU A 498 -9.42 -17.73 -2.25
N ALA A 499 -8.31 -18.08 -2.89
CA ALA A 499 -7.79 -17.27 -3.98
C ALA A 499 -8.78 -17.28 -5.17
N PRO A 500 -8.96 -16.15 -5.86
CA PRO A 500 -10.03 -16.00 -6.85
C PRO A 500 -9.82 -16.92 -8.07
N ARG A 501 -10.92 -17.16 -8.81
CA ARG A 501 -10.91 -17.86 -10.11
C ARG A 501 -10.34 -19.29 -10.03
N GLY A 502 -10.53 -19.96 -8.90
CA GLY A 502 -10.04 -21.31 -8.65
C GLY A 502 -8.51 -21.44 -8.68
N ARG A 503 -7.79 -20.31 -8.53
CA ARG A 503 -6.33 -20.32 -8.50
C ARG A 503 -5.87 -20.79 -7.12
N PRO A 504 -4.81 -21.61 -7.05
CA PRO A 504 -4.22 -21.94 -5.77
C PRO A 504 -3.51 -20.72 -5.18
N ALA A 505 -3.64 -20.53 -3.87
CA ALA A 505 -2.80 -19.59 -3.15
C ALA A 505 -1.38 -20.16 -3.01
N VAL A 506 -0.38 -19.28 -3.01
CA VAL A 506 1.05 -19.62 -2.88
C VAL A 506 1.71 -18.96 -1.67
N ALA A 507 1.09 -17.94 -1.07
CA ALA A 507 1.53 -17.33 0.18
C ALA A 507 0.36 -16.69 0.94
N ILE A 508 0.55 -16.51 2.24
CA ILE A 508 -0.38 -15.81 3.14
C ILE A 508 0.36 -14.63 3.76
N HIS A 509 -0.26 -13.46 3.75
CA HIS A 509 0.08 -12.36 4.66
C HIS A 509 -1.09 -12.16 5.62
N ALA A 510 -0.82 -11.88 6.89
CA ALA A 510 -1.86 -11.62 7.86
C ALA A 510 -1.43 -10.60 8.90
N ALA A 511 -2.38 -9.78 9.34
CA ALA A 511 -2.17 -8.76 10.35
C ALA A 511 -3.38 -8.65 11.27
N ALA A 512 -3.16 -8.23 12.51
CA ALA A 512 -4.21 -8.06 13.49
C ALA A 512 -3.96 -6.86 14.39
N HIS A 513 -5.02 -6.10 14.64
CA HIS A 513 -5.06 -5.00 15.59
C HIS A 513 -5.58 -5.50 16.95
N VAL A 514 -4.79 -5.36 18.01
CA VAL A 514 -5.07 -5.97 19.32
C VAL A 514 -5.07 -4.93 20.43
N ALA A 515 -6.03 -5.02 21.35
CA ALA A 515 -6.06 -4.23 22.58
C ALA A 515 -5.03 -4.77 23.60
N SER A 516 -3.75 -4.45 23.41
CA SER A 516 -2.60 -5.00 24.13
C SER A 516 -2.45 -4.54 25.59
N SER A 517 -3.27 -3.57 26.03
CA SER A 517 -3.28 -2.95 27.38
C SER A 517 -2.21 -1.88 27.58
N ASN A 518 -2.37 -1.08 28.64
CA ASN A 518 -1.47 0.01 29.00
C ASN A 518 -1.03 -0.18 30.48
N PRO A 519 0.23 -0.56 30.74
CA PRO A 519 1.21 -1.00 29.76
C PRO A 519 0.88 -2.38 29.16
N PRO A 520 1.43 -2.73 27.99
CA PRO A 520 1.34 -4.08 27.46
C PRO A 520 2.14 -5.06 28.33
N SER A 521 1.57 -6.26 28.54
CA SER A 521 2.25 -7.31 29.32
C SER A 521 3.22 -8.10 28.44
N PRO A 522 4.50 -8.26 28.84
CA PRO A 522 5.50 -9.05 28.11
C PRO A 522 5.26 -10.56 28.18
N ASP A 523 4.38 -11.01 29.06
CA ASP A 523 4.04 -12.43 29.24
C ASP A 523 2.97 -12.92 28.24
N VAL A 524 2.31 -11.99 27.55
CA VAL A 524 1.31 -12.32 26.53
C VAL A 524 1.99 -12.65 25.22
N THR A 525 1.71 -13.84 24.72
CA THR A 525 2.05 -14.26 23.35
C THR A 525 0.87 -14.03 22.43
N TYR A 526 1.15 -13.53 21.23
CA TYR A 526 0.22 -13.39 20.13
C TYR A 526 0.64 -14.36 19.03
N GLU A 527 -0.33 -15.02 18.41
CA GLU A 527 -0.10 -16.03 17.39
C GLU A 527 -1.03 -15.78 16.21
N ILE A 528 -0.49 -16.02 15.01
CA ILE A 528 -1.24 -16.09 13.76
C ILE A 528 -0.93 -17.46 13.17
N GLU A 529 -1.97 -18.24 12.90
CA GLU A 529 -1.84 -19.60 12.38
C GLU A 529 -2.70 -19.75 11.13
N TYR A 530 -2.31 -20.63 10.21
CA TYR A 530 -3.11 -20.98 9.05
C TYR A 530 -3.44 -22.47 9.00
N SER A 531 -4.51 -22.82 8.28
CA SER A 531 -4.92 -24.19 7.98
C SER A 531 -5.34 -24.30 6.51
N ALA A 532 -4.83 -25.35 5.86
CA ALA A 532 -5.17 -25.76 4.50
C ALA A 532 -6.12 -26.97 4.45
N ASP A 533 -6.52 -27.49 5.61
CA ASP A 533 -7.30 -28.72 5.76
C ASP A 533 -8.57 -28.48 6.60
N ALA A 534 -9.18 -27.30 6.40
CA ALA A 534 -10.41 -26.88 7.07
C ALA A 534 -10.34 -26.88 8.61
N GLY A 535 -9.16 -26.62 9.17
CA GLY A 535 -8.90 -26.48 10.60
C GLY A 535 -8.46 -27.77 11.29
N ALA A 536 -8.21 -28.86 10.56
CA ALA A 536 -7.75 -30.13 11.13
C ALA A 536 -6.30 -30.03 11.65
N SER A 537 -5.43 -29.30 10.95
CA SER A 537 -4.08 -28.92 11.39
C SER A 537 -3.85 -27.41 11.25
N TRP A 538 -2.97 -26.88 12.10
CA TRP A 538 -2.62 -25.46 12.15
C TRP A 538 -1.11 -25.30 12.09
N ARG A 539 -0.65 -24.39 11.24
CA ARG A 539 0.77 -24.06 11.03
C ARG A 539 1.00 -22.59 11.35
N PRO A 540 2.14 -22.21 11.93
CA PRO A 540 2.39 -20.82 12.29
C PRO A 540 2.63 -19.95 11.05
N VAL A 541 1.98 -18.78 11.04
CA VAL A 541 2.43 -17.59 10.30
C VAL A 541 3.29 -16.73 11.23
N VAL A 542 2.84 -16.59 12.48
CA VAL A 542 3.54 -15.89 13.57
C VAL A 542 3.48 -16.75 14.82
N GLU A 543 4.63 -17.03 15.41
CA GLU A 543 4.79 -17.84 16.63
C GLU A 543 5.40 -17.00 17.75
N ASP A 544 4.90 -17.17 18.98
CA ASP A 544 5.45 -16.58 20.21
C ASP A 544 5.73 -15.06 20.15
N TRP A 545 4.92 -14.30 19.39
CA TRP A 545 5.10 -12.86 19.28
C TRP A 545 4.83 -12.18 20.62
N ARG A 546 5.81 -11.44 21.13
CA ARG A 546 5.73 -10.76 22.44
C ARG A 546 6.10 -9.30 22.34
N ILE A 547 5.46 -8.47 23.15
CA ILE A 547 5.88 -7.09 23.35
C ILE A 547 7.00 -7.06 24.39
N THR A 548 8.24 -6.85 23.96
CA THR A 548 9.40 -6.73 24.85
C THR A 548 9.60 -5.28 25.25
N ARG A 549 9.24 -4.96 26.48
CA ARG A 549 9.55 -3.67 27.13
C ARG A 549 11.03 -3.62 27.51
N ARG A 550 11.74 -2.53 27.17
CA ARG A 550 13.20 -2.42 27.37
C ARG A 550 13.61 -1.00 27.75
N GLY A 551 14.65 -0.90 28.59
CA GLY A 551 15.33 0.37 28.90
C GLY A 551 14.45 1.38 29.63
N ASP A 552 14.74 2.67 29.41
CA ASP A 552 13.96 3.77 29.95
C ASP A 552 12.60 3.86 29.23
N GLU A 553 11.53 3.85 30.03
CA GLU A 553 10.14 3.90 29.57
C GLU A 553 9.40 5.09 30.18
N PRO A 554 8.40 5.64 29.46
CA PRO A 554 7.64 6.77 29.94
C PRO A 554 6.51 6.30 30.86
N GLY A 555 5.76 7.26 31.42
CA GLY A 555 4.66 6.97 32.34
C GLY A 555 3.41 6.39 31.68
N ASP A 556 3.26 6.51 30.36
CA ASP A 556 2.07 6.11 29.61
C ASP A 556 2.40 5.22 28.41
N PHE A 557 1.45 4.42 27.95
CA PHE A 557 1.61 3.53 26.80
C PHE A 557 0.36 3.52 25.94
N TRP A 558 0.55 3.39 24.63
CA TRP A 558 -0.59 3.11 23.76
C TRP A 558 -1.16 1.73 24.07
N SER A 559 -2.46 1.65 24.31
CA SER A 559 -3.14 0.44 24.79
C SER A 559 -3.42 -0.60 23.70
N GLN A 560 -2.83 -0.41 22.53
CA GLN A 560 -3.04 -1.19 21.32
C GLN A 560 -1.69 -1.53 20.68
N SER A 561 -1.67 -2.62 19.92
CA SER A 561 -0.50 -3.08 19.17
C SER A 561 -0.96 -3.88 17.96
N PHE A 562 -0.07 -4.02 16.98
CA PHE A 562 -0.28 -4.91 15.85
C PHE A 562 0.59 -6.17 15.95
N CYS A 563 0.03 -7.27 15.47
CA CYS A 563 0.72 -8.53 15.23
C CYS A 563 0.59 -8.84 13.74
N TRP A 564 1.68 -9.15 13.05
CA TRP A 564 1.65 -9.39 11.61
C TRP A 564 2.78 -10.32 11.20
N GLY A 565 2.60 -10.95 10.04
CA GLY A 565 3.61 -11.80 9.42
C GLY A 565 3.13 -12.37 8.11
N ASP A 566 4.01 -13.12 7.47
CA ASP A 566 3.75 -13.79 6.21
C ASP A 566 4.45 -15.14 6.14
N VAL A 567 3.92 -16.01 5.29
CA VAL A 567 4.47 -17.34 5.08
C VAL A 567 4.22 -17.80 3.64
N PRO A 568 5.24 -18.28 2.91
CA PRO A 568 5.02 -19.01 1.67
C PRO A 568 4.37 -20.36 1.98
N LEU A 569 3.44 -20.80 1.16
CA LEU A 569 2.84 -22.12 1.28
C LEU A 569 3.80 -23.16 0.72
N GLU A 570 3.95 -24.28 1.44
CA GLU A 570 4.82 -25.40 1.00
C GLU A 570 4.40 -25.94 -0.36
N GLU A 571 3.08 -25.97 -0.61
CA GLU A 571 2.47 -26.34 -1.88
C GLU A 571 1.37 -25.34 -2.24
N PRO A 572 1.20 -25.00 -3.53
CA PRO A 572 0.06 -24.21 -3.97
C PRO A 572 -1.26 -24.85 -3.51
N THR A 573 -2.04 -24.10 -2.73
CA THR A 573 -3.24 -24.63 -2.06
C THR A 573 -4.50 -24.10 -2.71
N SER A 574 -5.32 -25.00 -3.25
CA SER A 574 -6.67 -24.68 -3.76
C SER A 574 -7.72 -24.78 -2.65
N GLY A 575 -8.83 -24.07 -2.82
CA GLY A 575 -9.93 -24.06 -1.85
C GLY A 575 -9.68 -23.12 -0.66
N PRO A 576 -10.58 -23.15 0.33
CA PRO A 576 -10.54 -22.20 1.45
C PRO A 576 -9.34 -22.43 2.37
N LEU A 577 -8.49 -21.41 2.49
CA LEU A 577 -7.51 -21.29 3.56
C LEU A 577 -8.18 -20.63 4.77
N GLN A 578 -7.87 -21.13 5.97
CA GLN A 578 -8.30 -20.50 7.23
C GLN A 578 -7.12 -19.83 7.90
N VAL A 579 -7.30 -18.64 8.45
CA VAL A 579 -6.31 -17.95 9.30
C VAL A 579 -6.92 -17.65 10.65
N ARG A 580 -6.26 -18.09 11.71
CA ARG A 580 -6.67 -17.91 13.11
C ARG A 580 -5.70 -17.00 13.83
N PHE A 581 -6.27 -16.01 14.51
CA PHE A 581 -5.57 -15.09 15.39
C PHE A 581 -5.91 -15.46 16.82
N ARG A 582 -4.93 -15.68 17.71
CA ARG A 582 -5.16 -15.99 19.12
C ARG A 582 -4.08 -15.39 20.02
N ASN A 583 -4.37 -15.24 21.31
CA ASN A 583 -3.37 -14.79 22.29
C ASN A 583 -3.63 -15.41 23.66
N THR A 584 -2.56 -15.54 24.45
CA THR A 584 -2.60 -16.16 25.79
C THR A 584 -3.11 -15.23 26.89
N GLY A 585 -3.20 -13.92 26.60
CA GLY A 585 -3.53 -12.88 27.58
C GLY A 585 -5.00 -12.48 27.66
N GLY A 586 -5.89 -13.15 26.92
CA GLY A 586 -7.30 -12.76 26.82
C GLY A 586 -7.55 -11.39 26.19
N LYS A 587 -6.58 -10.86 25.41
CA LYS A 587 -6.66 -9.55 24.77
C LYS A 587 -7.59 -9.59 23.58
N LYS A 588 -8.35 -8.52 23.35
CA LYS A 588 -9.36 -8.47 22.28
C LYS A 588 -8.70 -8.17 20.94
N TYR A 589 -9.02 -8.96 19.92
CA TYR A 589 -8.75 -8.62 18.52
C TYR A 589 -9.82 -7.64 18.01
N LEU A 590 -9.41 -6.43 17.63
CA LEU A 590 -10.32 -5.36 17.23
C LEU A 590 -10.63 -5.40 15.73
N ARG A 591 -9.61 -5.74 14.93
CA ARG A 591 -9.64 -5.85 13.46
C ARG A 591 -8.57 -6.86 13.05
N ALA A 592 -8.76 -7.53 11.92
CA ALA A 592 -7.77 -8.44 11.35
C ALA A 592 -7.84 -8.40 9.82
N GLU A 593 -6.72 -8.77 9.20
CA GLU A 593 -6.55 -8.83 7.77
C GLU A 593 -5.92 -10.16 7.39
N MET A 594 -6.35 -10.69 6.25
CA MET A 594 -5.75 -11.85 5.60
C MET A 594 -5.58 -11.51 4.13
N HIS A 595 -4.42 -11.82 3.56
CA HIS A 595 -4.16 -11.63 2.14
C HIS A 595 -3.64 -12.94 1.57
N LEU A 596 -4.23 -13.38 0.47
CA LEU A 596 -3.79 -14.56 -0.26
C LEU A 596 -3.08 -14.13 -1.52
N VAL A 597 -1.81 -14.51 -1.64
CA VAL A 597 -1.03 -14.36 -2.87
C VAL A 597 -1.30 -15.57 -3.73
N TYR A 598 -1.54 -15.38 -5.02
CA TYR A 598 -1.78 -16.43 -6.00
C TYR A 598 -1.11 -16.09 -7.33
N GLU A 599 -1.00 -17.07 -8.21
CA GLU A 599 -0.40 -16.90 -9.53
C GLU A 599 -1.50 -16.75 -10.59
N PRO A 600 -1.75 -15.54 -11.12
CA PRO A 600 -2.61 -15.39 -12.29
C PRO A 600 -2.01 -16.15 -13.48
N PRO A 601 -2.85 -16.58 -14.43
CA PRO A 601 -2.38 -17.17 -15.68
C PRO A 601 -1.66 -16.11 -16.52
N SER A 602 -0.35 -15.97 -16.31
CA SER A 602 0.43 -14.97 -17.03
C SER A 602 0.93 -15.53 -18.36
N ARG A 603 0.32 -15.06 -19.45
CA ARG A 603 0.77 -15.34 -20.83
C ARG A 603 1.00 -14.08 -21.63
N ASP A 604 0.47 -12.95 -21.19
CA ASP A 604 0.59 -11.69 -21.90
C ASP A 604 1.93 -11.01 -21.62
N ALA A 605 2.44 -10.35 -22.65
CA ALA A 605 3.57 -9.44 -22.52
C ALA A 605 3.08 -8.15 -21.85
N THR A 606 4.01 -7.36 -21.32
CA THR A 606 3.67 -6.01 -20.82
C THR A 606 4.27 -4.95 -21.74
N GLU A 607 3.42 -4.08 -22.26
CA GLU A 607 3.87 -2.82 -22.84
C GLU A 607 4.04 -1.79 -21.72
N VAL A 608 5.24 -1.25 -21.62
CA VAL A 608 5.59 -0.14 -20.72
C VAL A 608 5.80 1.10 -21.55
N THR A 609 5.09 2.17 -21.23
CA THR A 609 5.21 3.47 -21.90
C THR A 609 5.64 4.54 -20.92
N PHE A 610 6.66 5.32 -21.26
CA PHE A 610 7.04 6.54 -20.55
C PHE A 610 6.63 7.77 -21.35
N ALA A 611 6.15 8.79 -20.65
CA ALA A 611 6.04 10.15 -21.18
C ALA A 611 6.88 11.12 -20.34
N TRP A 612 7.58 12.03 -21.01
CA TRP A 612 8.43 13.01 -20.36
C TRP A 612 8.51 14.32 -21.16
N GLU A 613 9.03 15.35 -20.51
CA GLU A 613 9.47 16.59 -21.14
C GLU A 613 11.00 16.65 -21.08
N ASP A 614 11.64 17.14 -22.14
CA ASP A 614 13.06 17.49 -22.17
C ASP A 614 13.30 18.75 -23.02
N ASP A 615 14.56 19.09 -23.32
CA ASP A 615 14.90 20.24 -24.18
C ASP A 615 14.38 20.13 -25.63
N GLY A 616 13.86 18.97 -26.05
CA GLY A 616 13.16 18.74 -27.30
C GLY A 616 11.62 18.86 -27.22
N GLY A 617 11.05 19.09 -26.03
CA GLY A 617 9.61 19.16 -25.80
C GLY A 617 9.01 17.90 -25.21
N GLU A 618 7.72 17.67 -25.45
CA GLU A 618 7.03 16.45 -24.97
C GLU A 618 7.43 15.23 -25.80
N GLN A 619 7.76 14.14 -25.12
CA GLN A 619 8.20 12.88 -25.71
C GLN A 619 7.41 11.70 -25.12
N THR A 620 7.30 10.63 -25.90
CA THR A 620 6.77 9.33 -25.45
C THR A 620 7.55 8.20 -26.10
N ALA A 621 7.77 7.11 -25.35
CA ALA A 621 8.33 5.89 -25.90
C ALA A 621 7.74 4.66 -25.20
N SER A 622 7.57 3.58 -25.95
CA SER A 622 7.02 2.32 -25.48
C SER A 622 7.98 1.17 -25.74
N HIS A 623 8.01 0.22 -24.82
CA HIS A 623 8.74 -1.03 -24.98
C HIS A 623 7.88 -2.20 -24.53
N ARG A 624 8.03 -3.33 -25.23
CA ARG A 624 7.26 -4.53 -24.98
C ARG A 624 8.14 -5.61 -24.36
N PHE A 625 7.84 -5.99 -23.13
CA PHE A 625 8.53 -7.03 -22.38
C PHE A 625 7.80 -8.37 -22.53
N THR A 626 8.46 -9.35 -23.15
CA THR A 626 7.89 -10.68 -23.48
C THR A 626 8.59 -11.82 -22.74
N GLY A 627 9.58 -11.54 -21.88
CA GLY A 627 10.30 -12.55 -21.10
C GLY A 627 9.41 -13.29 -20.12
N ALA A 628 9.92 -14.42 -19.61
CA ALA A 628 9.16 -15.25 -18.69
C ALA A 628 8.89 -14.51 -17.37
N THR A 629 7.77 -14.85 -16.73
CA THR A 629 7.45 -14.42 -15.37
C THR A 629 8.63 -14.62 -14.43
N GLY A 630 8.94 -13.58 -13.65
CA GLY A 630 10.05 -13.59 -12.68
C GLY A 630 11.43 -13.29 -13.29
N GLU A 631 11.55 -13.20 -14.63
CA GLU A 631 12.80 -12.81 -15.27
C GLU A 631 12.88 -11.29 -15.44
N SER A 632 13.99 -10.73 -14.99
CA SER A 632 14.32 -9.32 -15.18
C SER A 632 14.69 -9.06 -16.65
N GLN A 633 14.14 -8.00 -17.21
CA GLN A 633 14.39 -7.54 -18.58
C GLN A 633 14.83 -6.08 -18.58
N THR A 634 15.61 -5.68 -19.58
CA THR A 634 16.14 -4.31 -19.65
C THR A 634 15.73 -3.59 -20.93
N TRP A 635 15.57 -2.28 -20.81
CA TRP A 635 15.32 -1.36 -21.90
C TRP A 635 16.14 -0.09 -21.68
N THR A 636 16.88 0.34 -22.70
CA THR A 636 17.56 1.62 -22.68
C THR A 636 16.69 2.67 -23.37
N LEU A 637 16.41 3.78 -22.67
CA LEU A 637 15.69 4.93 -23.21
C LEU A 637 16.64 6.13 -23.30
N ALA A 638 16.65 6.79 -24.46
CA ALA A 638 17.37 8.05 -24.68
C ALA A 638 16.41 9.24 -24.51
N ALA A 639 16.80 10.19 -23.68
CA ALA A 639 16.13 11.45 -23.41
C ALA A 639 17.11 12.62 -23.58
N GLY A 640 16.57 13.84 -23.72
CA GLY A 640 17.37 15.06 -23.81
C GLY A 640 17.96 15.50 -22.47
N ARG A 641 18.01 16.82 -22.26
CA ARG A 641 18.42 17.43 -20.98
C ARG A 641 17.23 18.03 -20.24
N ASN A 642 17.39 18.26 -18.94
CA ASN A 642 16.34 18.77 -18.06
C ASN A 642 15.10 17.86 -18.08
N VAL A 643 15.33 16.55 -18.07
CA VAL A 643 14.28 15.55 -18.20
C VAL A 643 13.31 15.62 -17.02
N ARG A 644 12.02 15.64 -17.33
CA ARG A 644 10.93 15.54 -16.35
C ARG A 644 9.95 14.47 -16.78
N THR A 645 9.96 13.34 -16.09
CA THR A 645 8.95 12.30 -16.28
C THR A 645 7.57 12.84 -15.88
N ARG A 646 6.59 12.63 -16.76
CA ARG A 646 5.18 13.01 -16.54
C ARG A 646 4.38 11.82 -16.03
N TRP A 647 4.48 10.69 -16.72
CA TRP A 647 3.83 9.45 -16.33
C TRP A 647 4.54 8.21 -16.89
N VAL A 648 4.25 7.08 -16.27
CA VAL A 648 4.56 5.73 -16.75
C VAL A 648 3.28 4.91 -16.83
N GLU A 649 3.09 4.12 -17.88
CA GLU A 649 1.90 3.28 -18.10
C GLU A 649 2.29 1.82 -18.35
N TYR A 650 1.54 0.90 -17.74
CA TYR A 650 1.59 -0.53 -17.98
C TYR A 650 0.32 -0.98 -18.69
N ARG A 651 0.47 -1.82 -19.72
CA ARG A 651 -0.65 -2.46 -20.42
C ARG A 651 -0.29 -3.91 -20.78
N PRO A 652 -1.08 -4.91 -20.35
CA PRO A 652 -1.00 -6.27 -20.90
C PRO A 652 -1.30 -6.26 -22.39
N VAL A 653 -0.46 -6.92 -23.18
CA VAL A 653 -0.60 -7.06 -24.63
C VAL A 653 -0.38 -8.51 -25.06
N PRO A 654 -1.22 -9.06 -25.97
CA PRO A 654 -1.21 -10.50 -26.29
C PRO A 654 0.13 -10.96 -26.85
N SER A 655 0.85 -11.83 -26.15
CA SER A 655 2.19 -12.33 -26.57
C SER A 655 2.19 -12.81 -28.03
N PRO A 656 3.24 -12.49 -28.80
CA PRO A 656 3.30 -12.77 -30.25
C PRO A 656 3.32 -14.26 -30.59
#